data_AF-A0A1H4DEA2-F1
#
_entry.id   AF-A0A1H4DEA2-F1
#
_cell.length_a   1.000
_cell.length_b   1.000
_cell.length_c   1.000
_cell.angle_alpha   90.00
_cell.angle_beta   90.00
_cell.angle_gamma   90.00
#
_symmetry.space_group_name_H-M   'P 1'
#
loop_
_entity.id
_entity.type
_entity.pdbx_description
1 polymer ?
#
loop_
_entity_poly.entity_id
_entity_poly.type
_entity_poly.pdbx_seq_one_letter_code
_entity_poly.pdbx_strand_id
1 'polypeptide(L)'
;MKRLTIITLCMGMALTMSAKKEQVRTNGYPISQVPFTAVKVTPNTFWGDRIHAAREVTIPLAFQKCEETHRYENFKMAAFTLQHPGHEGLQTAKWNVAKFMGFSFDDTDVYKTIEGASYVLQTYPDAKLKQYIDSVLDIVAAAQEPDGYLYTARTINPEHPHGWAAHKRWAAEEHASHELYNLGHMVDAACAHYQATGSEKFLNIAKRYADCVIREVGDKDGQALVVPGHQIAEMALARLYVLTGEKKYLDEAKFLLDYRGKTTVKNVYSQSDKPVVDQTEAWGHAVRAGYMYAGMADVAALTGDEAYLKAIDAIYNNIVSKKYYITGGVGARHQGEAFGADYELPNLTSYNETCAAISMVYLFHRMFLLHGDAKYIDCLERTLYNGVISGMSVDGGRFFYPNPLAADGKYAFNADNTKERQPWFGCACCPSNLCRFIPSFPGYMYAVKDRQLYVNLYAGNTATMQVEGKDVVLEQQTNYPWDGDVTIKVLKNKAKNFRMMIRIPEWVNKQPVPSDLYRFSDDVLGSYQVKVNGQEVKGELENGYLKIERAWKKGDVVTLHMDMPVRTVKANPAVKDDRGRIAVERGPLVYCAEGVDNADFSIFNFLMPRQPRFTVTDKKIEGTRNVTFDVKAIQVDGQAVDTDSKGTLTTKAAQLTMIPYYAWNHRGIGLMEVWMPQSISALGNY
;
A
#
# COMPACT_ATOMS: atom_id res chain seq x y z
N MET A 1 -45.25 22.54 -73.93
CA MET A 1 -46.07 22.69 -72.70
C MET A 1 -45.73 21.57 -71.73
N LYS A 2 -45.12 21.86 -70.56
CA LYS A 2 -45.24 21.01 -69.36
C LYS A 2 -44.66 21.78 -68.16
N ARG A 3 -45.47 21.82 -67.09
CA ARG A 3 -45.35 22.69 -65.91
C ARG A 3 -44.17 22.28 -65.02
N LEU A 4 -43.56 23.29 -64.40
CA LEU A 4 -42.60 23.20 -63.29
C LEU A 4 -43.33 22.80 -61.99
N THR A 5 -42.75 21.86 -61.24
CA THR A 5 -43.02 21.65 -59.82
C THR A 5 -41.67 21.60 -59.11
N ILE A 6 -41.47 22.50 -58.14
CA ILE A 6 -40.31 22.56 -57.25
C ILE A 6 -40.62 21.69 -56.02
N ILE A 7 -39.74 20.73 -55.71
CA ILE A 7 -39.72 20.02 -54.41
C ILE A 7 -38.33 20.22 -53.82
N THR A 8 -38.31 20.84 -52.65
CA THR A 8 -37.15 21.10 -51.80
C THR A 8 -36.73 19.81 -51.08
N LEU A 9 -35.45 19.44 -51.15
CA LEU A 9 -34.88 18.34 -50.38
C LEU A 9 -33.83 18.89 -49.40
N CYS A 10 -34.13 18.81 -48.10
CA CYS A 10 -33.20 19.13 -47.02
C CYS A 10 -32.14 18.02 -46.87
N MET A 11 -30.86 18.37 -46.96
CA MET A 11 -29.74 17.47 -46.69
C MET A 11 -29.16 17.81 -45.30
N GLY A 12 -29.35 16.91 -44.33
CA GLY A 12 -28.75 17.02 -43.00
C GLY A 12 -27.27 16.62 -43.05
N MET A 13 -26.39 17.51 -42.59
CA MET A 13 -24.99 17.18 -42.30
C MET A 13 -24.89 16.54 -40.91
N ALA A 14 -24.47 15.28 -40.87
CA ALA A 14 -24.02 14.64 -39.64
C ALA A 14 -22.57 15.06 -39.35
N LEU A 15 -22.36 15.83 -38.29
CA LEU A 15 -21.04 16.13 -37.74
C LEU A 15 -20.56 14.93 -36.90
N THR A 16 -19.51 14.25 -37.35
CA THR A 16 -18.79 13.26 -36.56
C THR A 16 -17.87 13.96 -35.56
N MET A 17 -18.18 13.88 -34.26
CA MET A 17 -17.26 14.28 -33.21
C MET A 17 -16.11 13.26 -33.14
N SER A 18 -14.92 13.67 -33.55
CA SER A 18 -13.69 12.90 -33.33
C SER A 18 -13.24 13.13 -31.88
N ALA A 19 -13.37 12.12 -31.04
CA ALA A 19 -12.76 12.12 -29.71
C ALA A 19 -11.23 12.16 -29.88
N LYS A 20 -10.58 13.24 -29.44
CA LYS A 20 -9.13 13.30 -29.32
C LYS A 20 -8.69 12.14 -28.42
N LYS A 21 -7.95 11.19 -28.98
CA LYS A 21 -7.17 10.23 -28.18
C LYS A 21 -6.09 11.03 -27.46
N GLU A 22 -6.28 11.33 -26.19
CA GLU A 22 -5.21 11.85 -25.34
C GLU A 22 -4.07 10.83 -25.32
N GLN A 23 -2.90 11.26 -25.78
CA GLN A 23 -1.69 10.46 -25.75
C GLN A 23 -1.17 10.52 -24.31
N VAL A 24 -1.53 9.51 -23.50
CA VAL A 24 -1.00 9.36 -22.13
C VAL A 24 0.52 9.40 -22.22
N ARG A 25 1.13 10.39 -21.55
CA ARG A 25 2.58 10.55 -21.56
C ARG A 25 3.22 9.38 -20.83
N THR A 26 4.43 9.02 -21.21
CA THR A 26 5.23 8.04 -20.46
C THR A 26 5.48 8.60 -19.06
N ASN A 27 5.37 7.76 -18.03
CA ASN A 27 5.66 8.12 -16.64
C ASN A 27 7.17 8.26 -16.34
N GLY A 28 8.03 8.25 -17.37
CA GLY A 28 9.48 8.44 -17.27
C GLY A 28 10.28 7.19 -16.87
N TYR A 29 9.62 6.17 -16.31
CA TYR A 29 10.29 4.95 -15.88
C TYR A 29 10.78 4.11 -17.09
N PRO A 30 11.95 3.44 -16.98
CA PRO A 30 12.45 2.57 -18.04
C PRO A 30 11.63 1.27 -18.20
N ILE A 31 10.83 0.91 -17.20
CA ILE A 31 9.87 -0.19 -17.25
C ILE A 31 8.46 0.39 -17.06
N SER A 32 7.54 0.01 -17.94
CA SER A 32 6.14 0.40 -17.87
C SER A 32 5.35 -0.56 -16.98
N GLN A 33 4.66 -0.01 -15.99
CA GLN A 33 3.67 -0.74 -15.21
C GLN A 33 2.51 -1.20 -16.10
N VAL A 34 2.04 -2.44 -15.91
CA VAL A 34 0.75 -2.87 -16.47
C VAL A 34 -0.36 -2.34 -15.55
N PRO A 35 -1.27 -1.50 -16.04
CA PRO A 35 -2.29 -0.92 -15.17
C PRO A 35 -3.20 -2.01 -14.62
N PHE A 36 -3.70 -1.83 -13.40
CA PHE A 36 -4.56 -2.83 -12.76
C PHE A 36 -5.83 -3.14 -13.58
N THR A 37 -6.32 -2.20 -14.41
CA THR A 37 -7.46 -2.43 -15.33
C THR A 37 -7.20 -3.47 -16.42
N ALA A 38 -5.93 -3.71 -16.74
CA ALA A 38 -5.51 -4.74 -17.67
C ALA A 38 -5.49 -6.14 -17.04
N VAL A 39 -5.67 -6.28 -15.72
CA VAL A 39 -5.51 -7.53 -14.98
C VAL A 39 -6.77 -7.85 -14.18
N LYS A 40 -7.45 -8.94 -14.55
CA LYS A 40 -8.65 -9.44 -13.86
C LYS A 40 -8.26 -10.59 -12.96
N VAL A 41 -8.24 -10.37 -11.65
CA VAL A 41 -7.99 -11.41 -10.64
C VAL A 41 -9.18 -12.37 -10.58
N THR A 42 -8.89 -13.66 -10.48
CA THR A 42 -9.89 -14.72 -10.42
C THR A 42 -10.64 -14.67 -9.08
N PRO A 43 -11.98 -14.63 -9.06
CA PRO A 43 -12.78 -14.72 -7.83
C PRO A 43 -12.57 -16.04 -7.07
N ASN A 44 -12.93 -16.08 -5.78
CA ASN A 44 -12.79 -17.29 -4.92
C ASN A 44 -11.33 -17.76 -4.83
N THR A 45 -10.40 -16.81 -4.77
CA THR A 45 -8.96 -17.04 -4.59
C THR A 45 -8.46 -16.09 -3.52
N PHE A 46 -7.24 -16.32 -3.01
CA PHE A 46 -6.65 -15.51 -1.94
C PHE A 46 -6.78 -13.99 -2.15
N TRP A 47 -6.48 -13.48 -3.34
CA TRP A 47 -6.63 -12.06 -3.66
C TRP A 47 -8.03 -11.71 -4.17
N GLY A 48 -8.70 -12.64 -4.88
CA GLY A 48 -10.09 -12.45 -5.31
C GLY A 48 -11.02 -12.14 -4.14
N ASP A 49 -10.87 -12.86 -3.03
CA ASP A 49 -11.70 -12.72 -1.83
C ASP A 49 -11.43 -11.38 -1.11
N ARG A 50 -10.19 -10.91 -1.11
CA ARG A 50 -9.82 -9.59 -0.54
C ARG A 50 -10.37 -8.44 -1.37
N ILE A 51 -10.28 -8.54 -2.70
CA ILE A 51 -10.88 -7.53 -3.60
C ILE A 51 -12.41 -7.54 -3.45
N HIS A 52 -13.01 -8.73 -3.30
CA HIS A 52 -14.44 -8.87 -3.02
C HIS A 52 -14.82 -8.22 -1.68
N ALA A 53 -14.09 -8.52 -0.59
CA ALA A 53 -14.32 -7.92 0.72
C ALA A 53 -14.15 -6.38 0.68
N ALA A 54 -13.13 -5.89 -0.04
CA ALA A 54 -12.92 -4.47 -0.23
C ALA A 54 -14.12 -3.79 -0.90
N ARG A 55 -14.67 -4.42 -1.95
CA ARG A 55 -15.84 -3.93 -2.68
C ARG A 55 -17.13 -3.99 -1.86
N GLU A 56 -17.41 -5.13 -1.23
CA GLU A 56 -18.72 -5.39 -0.61
C GLU A 56 -18.82 -4.89 0.84
N VAL A 57 -17.67 -4.72 1.52
CA VAL A 57 -17.65 -4.35 2.95
C VAL A 57 -16.83 -3.09 3.17
N THR A 58 -15.55 -3.08 2.80
CA THR A 58 -14.62 -2.01 3.19
C THR A 58 -15.00 -0.65 2.62
N ILE A 59 -15.24 -0.55 1.31
CA ILE A 59 -15.60 0.72 0.65
C ILE A 59 -16.97 1.23 1.13
N PRO A 60 -18.05 0.40 1.17
CA PRO A 60 -19.32 0.83 1.76
C PRO A 60 -19.19 1.29 3.21
N LEU A 61 -18.42 0.55 4.03
CA LEU A 61 -18.15 0.92 5.42
C LEU A 61 -17.43 2.27 5.51
N ALA A 62 -16.43 2.52 4.67
CA ALA A 62 -15.69 3.78 4.68
C ALA A 62 -16.56 4.98 4.28
N PHE A 63 -17.44 4.83 3.28
CA PHE A 63 -18.42 5.87 2.95
C PHE A 63 -19.42 6.11 4.09
N GLN A 64 -19.94 5.04 4.69
CA GLN A 64 -20.80 5.12 5.87
C GLN A 64 -20.08 5.85 7.02
N LYS A 65 -18.81 5.52 7.29
CA LYS A 65 -18.02 6.16 8.34
C LYS A 65 -17.69 7.61 8.03
N CYS A 66 -17.48 7.99 6.77
CA CYS A 66 -17.35 9.39 6.39
C CYS A 66 -18.61 10.19 6.74
N GLU A 67 -19.79 9.60 6.60
CA GLU A 67 -21.05 10.22 7.01
C GLU A 67 -21.21 10.26 8.55
N GLU A 68 -21.05 9.12 9.22
CA GLU A 68 -21.23 8.98 10.68
C GLU A 68 -20.24 9.83 11.49
N THR A 69 -19.03 10.06 10.97
CA THR A 69 -17.97 10.81 11.64
C THR A 69 -17.81 12.23 11.09
N HIS A 70 -18.87 12.77 10.47
CA HIS A 70 -19.00 14.16 10.07
C HIS A 70 -18.02 14.65 8.98
N ARG A 71 -17.37 13.74 8.23
CA ARG A 71 -16.46 14.14 7.13
C ARG A 71 -17.21 14.91 6.04
N TYR A 72 -18.40 14.48 5.66
CA TYR A 72 -19.24 15.21 4.71
C TYR A 72 -19.78 16.53 5.28
N GLU A 73 -20.05 16.57 6.59
CA GLU A 73 -20.54 17.78 7.26
C GLU A 73 -19.50 18.89 7.23
N ASN A 74 -18.20 18.57 7.35
CA ASN A 74 -17.12 19.54 7.22
C ASN A 74 -17.19 20.32 5.89
N PHE A 75 -17.40 19.62 4.77
CA PHE A 75 -17.57 20.26 3.46
C PHE A 75 -18.86 21.09 3.38
N LYS A 76 -19.98 20.60 3.94
CA LYS A 76 -21.24 21.36 3.99
C LYS A 76 -21.11 22.64 4.81
N MET A 77 -20.41 22.59 5.94
CA MET A 77 -20.14 23.75 6.79
C MET A 77 -19.24 24.77 6.08
N ALA A 78 -18.20 24.31 5.37
CA ALA A 78 -17.35 25.17 4.55
C ALA A 78 -18.16 25.86 3.44
N ALA A 79 -18.99 25.10 2.71
CA ALA A 79 -19.88 25.63 1.69
C ALA A 79 -20.87 26.66 2.27
N PHE A 80 -21.44 26.39 3.45
CA PHE A 80 -22.33 27.33 4.13
C PHE A 80 -21.64 28.66 4.43
N THR A 81 -20.41 28.62 4.96
CA THR A 81 -19.61 29.81 5.25
C THR A 81 -19.33 30.63 3.99
N LEU A 82 -18.99 29.96 2.88
CA LEU A 82 -18.75 30.63 1.59
C LEU A 82 -20.01 31.31 1.02
N GLN A 83 -21.18 30.72 1.24
CA GLN A 83 -22.46 31.28 0.78
C GLN A 83 -23.01 32.38 1.70
N HIS A 84 -22.63 32.39 2.97
CA HIS A 84 -23.14 33.31 3.99
C HIS A 84 -22.00 34.00 4.76
N PRO A 85 -21.13 34.78 4.07
CA PRO A 85 -20.03 35.47 4.72
C PRO A 85 -20.55 36.42 5.80
N GLY A 86 -19.98 36.37 7.00
CA GLY A 86 -20.36 37.22 8.13
C GLY A 86 -21.66 36.82 8.84
N HIS A 87 -22.24 35.66 8.55
CA HIS A 87 -23.42 35.16 9.26
C HIS A 87 -23.15 35.00 10.77
N GLU A 88 -24.06 35.49 11.63
CA GLU A 88 -23.86 35.52 13.09
C GLU A 88 -23.60 34.13 13.69
N GLY A 89 -24.20 33.08 13.09
CA GLY A 89 -23.98 31.68 13.47
C GLY A 89 -22.52 31.20 13.39
N LEU A 90 -21.68 31.87 12.59
CA LEU A 90 -20.25 31.55 12.47
C LEU A 90 -19.47 31.87 13.77
N GLN A 91 -20.02 32.73 14.63
CA GLN A 91 -19.43 33.11 15.92
C GLN A 91 -19.81 32.17 17.08
N THR A 92 -20.53 31.08 16.77
CA THR A 92 -20.97 30.14 17.79
C THR A 92 -19.95 29.03 18.04
N ALA A 93 -20.06 28.34 19.18
CA ALA A 93 -19.22 27.18 19.48
C ALA A 93 -19.31 26.07 18.43
N LYS A 94 -20.42 25.97 17.69
CA LYS A 94 -20.61 24.99 16.61
C LYS A 94 -19.68 25.24 15.42
N TRP A 95 -19.29 26.50 15.16
CA TRP A 95 -18.36 26.87 14.08
C TRP A 95 -16.93 27.09 14.55
N ASN A 96 -16.61 26.75 15.81
CA ASN A 96 -15.25 26.80 16.31
C ASN A 96 -14.51 25.51 15.95
N VAL A 97 -13.83 25.53 14.80
CA VAL A 97 -13.20 24.34 14.20
C VAL A 97 -12.14 23.74 15.11
N ALA A 98 -11.40 24.57 15.85
CA ALA A 98 -10.41 24.13 16.84
C ALA A 98 -10.99 23.26 17.97
N LYS A 99 -12.31 23.25 18.19
CA LYS A 99 -12.96 22.50 19.27
C LYS A 99 -13.61 21.19 18.83
N PHE A 100 -14.11 21.10 17.59
CA PHE A 100 -14.91 19.94 17.17
C PHE A 100 -14.21 19.06 16.14
N MET A 101 -13.38 19.62 15.26
CA MET A 101 -12.71 18.85 14.22
C MET A 101 -11.51 18.14 14.84
N GLY A 102 -11.41 16.83 14.62
CA GLY A 102 -10.38 16.00 15.24
C GLY A 102 -9.01 16.22 14.59
N PHE A 103 -8.97 16.17 13.25
CA PHE A 103 -7.74 16.31 12.50
C PHE A 103 -7.93 17.21 11.27
N SER A 104 -6.92 18.01 10.96
CA SER A 104 -6.91 18.86 9.76
C SER A 104 -6.94 18.10 8.44
N PHE A 105 -6.59 16.81 8.46
CA PHE A 105 -6.56 15.93 7.30
C PHE A 105 -7.80 15.02 7.16
N ASP A 106 -8.85 15.27 7.94
CA ASP A 106 -10.10 14.49 7.90
C ASP A 106 -10.74 14.48 6.50
N ASP A 107 -10.55 15.53 5.70
CA ASP A 107 -11.00 15.61 4.30
C ASP A 107 -10.46 14.44 3.45
N THR A 108 -9.25 13.96 3.77
CA THR A 108 -8.56 12.91 2.99
C THR A 108 -9.20 11.54 3.09
N ASP A 109 -10.00 11.28 4.13
CA ASP A 109 -10.75 10.04 4.26
C ASP A 109 -11.77 9.91 3.11
N VAL A 110 -12.42 11.03 2.74
CA VAL A 110 -13.36 11.09 1.61
C VAL A 110 -12.60 10.86 0.30
N TYR A 111 -11.47 11.53 0.10
CA TYR A 111 -10.69 11.41 -1.13
C TYR A 111 -10.18 9.98 -1.35
N LYS A 112 -9.55 9.38 -0.34
CA LYS A 112 -9.06 7.99 -0.40
C LYS A 112 -10.18 6.97 -0.60
N THR A 113 -11.35 7.20 -0.02
CA THR A 113 -12.51 6.31 -0.23
C THR A 113 -13.02 6.40 -1.67
N ILE A 114 -13.10 7.61 -2.24
CA ILE A 114 -13.42 7.80 -3.67
C ILE A 114 -12.35 7.16 -4.56
N GLU A 115 -11.08 7.24 -4.19
CA GLU A 115 -9.98 6.58 -4.91
C GLU A 115 -10.19 5.07 -4.99
N GLY A 116 -10.44 4.41 -3.84
CA GLY A 116 -10.71 2.97 -3.79
C GLY A 116 -11.96 2.56 -4.55
N ALA A 117 -13.05 3.32 -4.39
CA ALA A 117 -14.28 3.11 -5.15
C ALA A 117 -14.04 3.24 -6.66
N SER A 118 -13.21 4.20 -7.09
CA SER A 118 -12.85 4.41 -8.49
C SER A 118 -12.01 3.26 -9.07
N TYR A 119 -11.12 2.66 -8.28
CA TYR A 119 -10.41 1.45 -8.70
C TYR A 119 -11.36 0.25 -8.85
N VAL A 120 -12.32 0.08 -7.94
CA VAL A 120 -13.35 -0.96 -8.09
C VAL A 120 -14.20 -0.73 -9.34
N LEU A 121 -14.66 0.50 -9.60
CA LEU A 121 -15.51 0.83 -10.76
C LEU A 121 -14.88 0.46 -12.11
N GLN A 122 -13.54 0.46 -12.20
CA GLN A 122 -12.82 0.06 -13.41
C GLN A 122 -12.93 -1.44 -13.72
N THR A 123 -13.05 -2.26 -12.68
CA THR A 123 -13.13 -3.73 -12.81
C THR A 123 -14.57 -4.22 -12.72
N TYR A 124 -15.38 -3.57 -11.88
CA TYR A 124 -16.78 -3.86 -11.61
C TYR A 124 -17.61 -2.57 -11.75
N PRO A 125 -18.09 -2.25 -12.96
CA PRO A 125 -18.91 -1.08 -13.18
C PRO A 125 -20.18 -1.12 -12.32
N ASP A 126 -20.43 -0.05 -11.57
CA ASP A 126 -21.62 0.13 -10.75
C ASP A 126 -22.13 1.57 -10.90
N ALA A 127 -23.26 1.72 -11.58
CA ALA A 127 -23.86 3.02 -11.84
C ALA A 127 -24.36 3.73 -10.56
N LYS A 128 -24.80 2.97 -9.55
CA LYS A 128 -25.27 3.54 -8.28
C LYS A 128 -24.10 4.07 -7.48
N LEU A 129 -23.01 3.30 -7.41
CA LEU A 129 -21.78 3.74 -6.76
C LEU A 129 -21.20 4.99 -7.45
N LYS A 130 -21.16 5.00 -8.79
CA LYS A 130 -20.73 6.19 -9.53
C LYS A 130 -21.61 7.41 -9.21
N GLN A 131 -22.94 7.25 -9.23
CA GLN A 131 -23.87 8.33 -8.91
C GLN A 131 -23.71 8.83 -7.46
N TYR A 132 -23.47 7.91 -6.52
CA TYR A 132 -23.18 8.28 -5.13
C TYR A 132 -21.89 9.11 -5.04
N ILE A 133 -20.81 8.68 -5.70
CA ILE A 133 -19.55 9.47 -5.77
C ILE A 133 -19.83 10.85 -6.39
N ASP A 134 -20.57 10.91 -7.49
CA ASP A 134 -20.93 12.19 -8.12
C ASP A 134 -21.66 13.12 -7.13
N SER A 135 -22.57 12.60 -6.30
CA SER A 135 -23.26 13.38 -5.26
C SER A 135 -22.35 13.85 -4.14
N VAL A 136 -21.36 13.04 -3.73
CA VAL A 136 -20.34 13.45 -2.76
C VAL A 136 -19.46 14.55 -3.36
N LEU A 137 -19.11 14.45 -4.64
CA LEU A 137 -18.33 15.46 -5.34
C LEU A 137 -19.07 16.80 -5.49
N ASP A 138 -20.41 16.82 -5.52
CA ASP A 138 -21.18 18.08 -5.46
C ASP A 138 -20.97 18.80 -4.12
N ILE A 139 -20.93 18.05 -3.01
CA ILE A 139 -20.69 18.59 -1.67
C ILE A 139 -19.24 19.10 -1.58
N VAL A 140 -18.27 18.31 -2.07
CA VAL A 140 -16.84 18.70 -2.07
C VAL A 140 -16.61 19.95 -2.91
N ALA A 141 -17.21 20.03 -4.11
CA ALA A 141 -17.07 21.19 -5.00
C ALA A 141 -17.62 22.47 -4.38
N ALA A 142 -18.74 22.39 -3.64
CA ALA A 142 -19.36 23.54 -2.99
C ALA A 142 -18.51 24.14 -1.87
N ALA A 143 -17.58 23.37 -1.30
CA ALA A 143 -16.63 23.81 -0.27
C ALA A 143 -15.35 24.46 -0.84
N GLN A 144 -15.15 24.42 -2.16
CA GLN A 144 -13.95 24.97 -2.79
C GLN A 144 -14.08 26.49 -2.96
N GLU A 145 -13.11 27.22 -2.43
CA GLU A 145 -13.04 28.68 -2.52
C GLU A 145 -12.91 29.13 -3.99
N PRO A 146 -13.30 30.39 -4.33
CA PRO A 146 -13.30 30.86 -5.72
C PRO A 146 -11.94 30.71 -6.42
N ASP A 147 -10.84 30.90 -5.69
CA ASP A 147 -9.47 30.84 -6.19
C ASP A 147 -8.87 29.42 -6.26
N GLY A 148 -9.67 28.41 -5.89
CA GLY A 148 -9.36 26.98 -5.97
C GLY A 148 -8.96 26.32 -4.65
N TYR A 149 -8.74 27.08 -3.58
CA TYR A 149 -8.39 26.52 -2.28
C TYR A 149 -9.50 25.61 -1.73
N LEU A 150 -9.14 24.41 -1.26
CA LEU A 150 -10.10 23.45 -0.71
C LEU A 150 -9.49 22.73 0.49
N TYR A 151 -9.82 23.23 1.68
CA TYR A 151 -9.35 22.70 2.96
C TYR A 151 -10.32 23.12 4.08
N THR A 152 -11.18 22.20 4.50
CA THR A 152 -12.34 22.53 5.35
C THR A 152 -11.94 23.04 6.72
N ALA A 153 -10.83 22.53 7.26
CA ALA A 153 -10.24 22.91 8.54
C ALA A 153 -9.93 24.42 8.68
N ARG A 154 -9.86 25.16 7.57
CA ARG A 154 -9.81 26.62 7.55
C ARG A 154 -11.10 27.25 7.03
N THR A 155 -11.61 26.77 5.89
CA THR A 155 -12.71 27.42 5.17
C THR A 155 -14.01 27.44 5.99
N ILE A 156 -14.24 26.47 6.88
CA ILE A 156 -15.40 26.47 7.78
C ILE A 156 -15.44 27.74 8.64
N ASN A 157 -14.30 28.16 9.20
CA ASN A 157 -14.20 29.37 9.98
C ASN A 157 -12.76 29.93 9.99
N PRO A 158 -12.43 30.91 9.13
CA PRO A 158 -11.07 31.46 9.07
C PRO A 158 -10.68 32.27 10.32
N GLU A 159 -11.65 32.74 11.12
CA GLU A 159 -11.40 33.42 12.39
C GLU A 159 -11.09 32.44 13.52
N HIS A 160 -11.64 31.22 13.45
CA HIS A 160 -11.39 30.14 14.41
C HIS A 160 -11.11 28.81 13.69
N PRO A 161 -10.00 28.71 12.93
CA PRO A 161 -9.67 27.51 12.17
C PRO A 161 -9.26 26.38 13.11
N HIS A 162 -9.05 25.18 12.55
CA HIS A 162 -8.54 24.03 13.30
C HIS A 162 -7.24 24.38 14.05
N GLY A 163 -6.99 23.80 15.22
CA GLY A 163 -5.81 24.17 16.05
C GLY A 163 -4.44 23.88 15.41
N TRP A 164 -4.39 23.01 14.40
CA TRP A 164 -3.19 22.77 13.59
C TRP A 164 -3.14 23.58 12.29
N ALA A 165 -4.22 24.29 11.98
CA ALA A 165 -4.24 25.28 10.92
C ALA A 165 -3.91 26.66 11.54
N ALA A 166 -2.99 27.40 10.94
CA ALA A 166 -2.80 28.81 11.29
C ALA A 166 -4.00 29.65 10.82
N HIS A 167 -4.08 30.94 11.15
CA HIS A 167 -5.09 31.85 10.55
C HIS A 167 -4.77 32.19 9.09
N LYS A 168 -3.49 32.28 8.74
CA LYS A 168 -3.02 32.47 7.37
C LYS A 168 -2.82 31.11 6.70
N ARG A 169 -3.23 30.98 5.43
CA ARG A 169 -2.92 29.81 4.59
C ARG A 169 -1.43 29.51 4.60
N TRP A 170 -1.07 28.22 4.56
CA TRP A 170 0.31 27.72 4.43
C TRP A 170 1.24 27.98 5.62
N ALA A 171 0.88 28.89 6.54
CA ALA A 171 1.76 29.31 7.63
C ALA A 171 2.06 28.20 8.66
N ALA A 172 1.29 27.11 8.66
CA ALA A 172 1.53 25.93 9.48
C ALA A 172 1.76 24.64 8.66
N GLU A 173 2.04 24.78 7.34
CA GLU A 173 2.17 23.64 6.42
C GLU A 173 3.32 22.72 6.81
N GLU A 174 4.50 23.26 7.13
CA GLU A 174 5.67 22.46 7.52
C GLU A 174 5.54 21.78 8.90
N HIS A 175 4.41 21.98 9.59
CA HIS A 175 4.13 21.40 10.90
C HIS A 175 3.05 20.32 10.79
N ALA A 176 1.78 20.74 10.85
CA ALA A 176 0.65 19.82 10.98
C ALA A 176 -0.63 20.33 10.30
N SER A 177 -0.59 21.39 9.49
CA SER A 177 -1.81 21.83 8.80
C SER A 177 -2.28 20.79 7.77
N HIS A 178 -1.36 20.07 7.12
CA HIS A 178 -1.69 19.05 6.11
C HIS A 178 -2.43 19.63 4.88
N GLU A 179 -2.27 20.93 4.57
CA GLU A 179 -2.92 21.53 3.40
C GLU A 179 -2.41 20.87 2.10
N LEU A 180 -1.09 20.64 1.99
CA LEU A 180 -0.49 19.95 0.84
C LEU A 180 -0.68 18.42 0.88
N TYR A 181 -0.84 17.82 2.06
CA TYR A 181 -1.22 16.41 2.18
C TYR A 181 -2.66 16.17 1.68
N ASN A 182 -3.57 17.09 1.99
CA ASN A 182 -4.94 17.06 1.47
C ASN A 182 -4.96 17.22 -0.05
N LEU A 183 -4.10 18.10 -0.60
CA LEU A 183 -3.91 18.22 -2.06
C LEU A 183 -3.49 16.88 -2.65
N GLY A 184 -2.46 16.24 -2.10
CA GLY A 184 -1.91 15.01 -2.66
C GLY A 184 -2.94 13.90 -2.77
N HIS A 185 -3.68 13.63 -1.68
CA HIS A 185 -4.76 12.61 -1.72
C HIS A 185 -5.91 12.99 -2.64
N MET A 186 -6.27 14.27 -2.70
CA MET A 186 -7.32 14.75 -3.61
C MET A 186 -6.92 14.50 -5.07
N VAL A 187 -5.68 14.85 -5.44
CA VAL A 187 -5.16 14.70 -6.80
C VAL A 187 -5.06 13.23 -7.20
N ASP A 188 -4.56 12.36 -6.32
CA ASP A 188 -4.49 10.91 -6.58
C ASP A 188 -5.90 10.33 -6.83
N ALA A 189 -6.86 10.68 -5.97
CA ALA A 189 -8.24 10.25 -6.08
C ALA A 189 -8.91 10.77 -7.37
N ALA A 190 -8.68 12.02 -7.74
CA ALA A 190 -9.20 12.61 -8.97
C ALA A 190 -8.64 11.91 -10.22
N CYS A 191 -7.34 11.62 -10.23
CA CYS A 191 -6.70 10.89 -11.32
C CYS A 191 -7.31 9.49 -11.46
N ALA A 192 -7.47 8.76 -10.35
CA ALA A 192 -8.10 7.44 -10.35
C ALA A 192 -9.56 7.50 -10.83
N HIS A 193 -10.33 8.50 -10.40
CA HIS A 193 -11.72 8.68 -10.79
C HIS A 193 -11.90 9.01 -12.27
N TYR A 194 -11.06 9.88 -12.81
CA TYR A 194 -11.04 10.19 -14.24
C TYR A 194 -10.70 8.94 -15.07
N GLN A 195 -9.65 8.21 -14.68
CA GLN A 195 -9.29 6.94 -15.33
C GLN A 195 -10.42 5.91 -15.26
N ALA A 196 -11.22 5.93 -14.19
CA ALA A 196 -12.33 5.02 -14.00
C ALA A 196 -13.56 5.31 -14.84
N THR A 197 -13.88 6.59 -15.01
CA THR A 197 -15.21 7.00 -15.47
C THR A 197 -15.18 7.90 -16.70
N GLY A 198 -14.01 8.45 -17.05
CA GLY A 198 -13.87 9.55 -18.00
C GLY A 198 -14.46 10.88 -17.51
N SER A 199 -14.96 10.96 -16.26
CA SER A 199 -15.53 12.17 -15.69
C SER A 199 -14.45 13.15 -15.26
N GLU A 200 -14.49 14.37 -15.77
CA GLU A 200 -13.60 15.45 -15.35
C GLU A 200 -14.04 16.15 -14.06
N LYS A 201 -15.20 15.79 -13.48
CA LYS A 201 -15.78 16.50 -12.33
C LYS A 201 -14.79 16.60 -11.16
N PHE A 202 -14.24 15.48 -10.72
CA PHE A 202 -13.25 15.48 -9.64
C PHE A 202 -11.91 16.05 -10.11
N LEU A 203 -11.48 15.71 -11.33
CA LEU A 203 -10.22 16.19 -11.90
C LEU A 203 -10.16 17.72 -11.91
N ASN A 204 -11.24 18.40 -12.29
CA ASN A 204 -11.33 19.86 -12.32
C ASN A 204 -11.27 20.49 -10.93
N ILE A 205 -11.89 19.87 -9.91
CA ILE A 205 -11.77 20.30 -8.51
C ILE A 205 -10.30 20.22 -8.07
N ALA A 206 -9.64 19.07 -8.30
CA ALA A 206 -8.26 18.85 -7.92
C ALA A 206 -7.29 19.80 -8.64
N LYS A 207 -7.49 20.02 -9.95
CA LYS A 207 -6.69 20.98 -10.74
C LYS A 207 -6.79 22.40 -10.20
N ARG A 208 -7.99 22.85 -9.81
CA ARG A 208 -8.17 24.19 -9.20
C ARG A 208 -7.38 24.31 -7.89
N TYR A 209 -7.36 23.27 -7.06
CA TYR A 209 -6.57 23.31 -5.83
C TYR A 209 -5.06 23.25 -6.08
N ALA A 210 -4.61 22.41 -7.02
CA ALA A 210 -3.22 22.36 -7.46
C ALA A 210 -2.77 23.72 -8.04
N ASP A 211 -3.61 24.38 -8.85
CA ASP A 211 -3.33 25.69 -9.44
C ASP A 211 -3.32 26.81 -8.38
N CYS A 212 -4.10 26.68 -7.30
CA CYS A 212 -4.01 27.55 -6.12
C CYS A 212 -2.66 27.39 -5.42
N VAL A 213 -2.23 26.15 -5.18
CA VAL A 213 -0.93 25.86 -4.57
C VAL A 213 0.21 26.41 -5.43
N ILE A 214 0.25 26.13 -6.74
CA ILE A 214 1.32 26.63 -7.64
C ILE A 214 1.40 28.17 -7.65
N ARG A 215 0.27 28.85 -7.47
CA ARG A 215 0.24 30.32 -7.40
C ARG A 215 0.78 30.84 -6.08
N GLU A 216 0.51 30.15 -4.97
CA GLU A 216 0.73 30.67 -3.61
C GLU A 216 1.91 30.04 -2.88
N VAL A 217 2.43 28.90 -3.32
CA VAL A 217 3.55 28.16 -2.72
C VAL A 217 4.68 28.09 -3.75
N GLY A 218 5.91 28.37 -3.32
CA GLY A 218 7.07 28.47 -4.21
C GLY A 218 8.15 29.42 -3.68
N ASP A 219 9.20 29.61 -4.47
CA ASP A 219 10.35 30.46 -4.16
C ASP A 219 10.28 31.87 -4.73
N LYS A 220 9.17 32.23 -5.41
CA LYS A 220 9.00 33.57 -5.99
C LYS A 220 8.49 34.57 -4.96
N ASP A 221 8.81 35.84 -5.18
CA ASP A 221 8.31 36.95 -4.37
C ASP A 221 6.78 36.91 -4.22
N GLY A 222 6.31 36.94 -2.97
CA GLY A 222 4.88 36.90 -2.63
C GLY A 222 4.31 35.49 -2.41
N GLN A 223 5.06 34.43 -2.72
CA GLN A 223 4.68 33.05 -2.40
C GLN A 223 5.07 32.68 -0.95
N ALA A 224 4.39 31.68 -0.40
CA ALA A 224 4.75 31.00 0.83
C ALA A 224 5.87 30.00 0.53
N LEU A 225 7.05 30.27 1.07
CA LEU A 225 8.22 29.43 0.92
C LEU A 225 8.17 28.27 1.94
N VAL A 226 7.32 27.27 1.65
CA VAL A 226 7.08 26.09 2.49
C VAL A 226 7.13 24.82 1.64
N VAL A 227 7.36 23.68 2.29
CA VAL A 227 7.24 22.33 1.71
C VAL A 227 6.27 21.49 2.55
N PRO A 228 5.79 20.32 2.07
CA PRO A 228 4.78 19.56 2.81
C PRO A 228 5.24 19.17 4.22
N GLY A 229 4.40 19.41 5.24
CA GLY A 229 4.67 18.84 6.58
C GLY A 229 4.56 17.31 6.59
N HIS A 230 3.69 16.78 5.72
CA HIS A 230 3.50 15.37 5.44
C HIS A 230 3.51 15.15 3.91
N GLN A 231 4.56 14.51 3.42
CA GLN A 231 4.82 14.28 1.99
C GLN A 231 3.76 13.37 1.35
N ILE A 232 3.38 13.70 0.12
CA ILE A 232 2.52 12.93 -0.82
C ILE A 232 2.20 13.80 -2.03
N ALA A 233 2.12 15.13 -1.85
CA ALA A 233 1.85 16.09 -2.91
C ALA A 233 2.81 15.92 -4.09
N GLU A 234 4.06 15.56 -3.81
CA GLU A 234 5.13 15.38 -4.79
C GLU A 234 4.80 14.25 -5.78
N MET A 235 4.44 13.06 -5.28
CA MET A 235 4.03 11.94 -6.15
C MET A 235 2.68 12.20 -6.85
N ALA A 236 1.74 12.85 -6.16
CA ALA A 236 0.42 13.13 -6.72
C ALA A 236 0.49 14.17 -7.86
N LEU A 237 1.26 15.24 -7.70
CA LEU A 237 1.48 16.25 -8.73
C LEU A 237 2.28 15.70 -9.93
N ALA A 238 3.25 14.81 -9.68
CA ALA A 238 3.92 14.07 -10.75
C ALA A 238 2.91 13.21 -11.54
N ARG A 239 1.99 12.52 -10.87
CA ARG A 239 0.91 11.76 -11.51
C ARG A 239 -0.04 12.66 -12.30
N LEU A 240 -0.41 13.82 -11.76
CA LEU A 240 -1.25 14.80 -12.45
C LEU A 240 -0.57 15.33 -13.71
N TYR A 241 0.73 15.56 -13.68
CA TYR A 241 1.52 15.91 -14.87
C TYR A 241 1.45 14.80 -15.94
N VAL A 242 1.63 13.53 -15.56
CA VAL A 242 1.55 12.41 -16.51
C VAL A 242 0.17 12.33 -17.16
N LEU A 243 -0.89 12.58 -16.39
CA LEU A 243 -2.26 12.55 -16.88
C LEU A 243 -2.60 13.74 -17.78
N THR A 244 -2.22 14.96 -17.41
CA THR A 244 -2.64 16.21 -18.07
C THR A 244 -1.64 16.76 -19.09
N GLY A 245 -0.36 16.41 -18.96
CA GLY A 245 0.73 16.99 -19.71
C GLY A 245 1.12 18.43 -19.30
N GLU A 246 0.50 18.98 -18.25
CA GLU A 246 0.77 20.35 -17.78
C GLU A 246 2.01 20.40 -16.88
N LYS A 247 3.14 20.85 -17.46
CA LYS A 247 4.47 20.81 -16.81
C LYS A 247 4.53 21.52 -15.45
N LYS A 248 3.69 22.52 -15.21
CA LYS A 248 3.60 23.24 -13.93
C LYS A 248 3.42 22.31 -12.72
N TYR A 249 2.72 21.18 -12.88
CA TYR A 249 2.55 20.21 -11.79
C TYR A 249 3.84 19.46 -11.47
N LEU A 250 4.62 19.07 -12.49
CA LEU A 250 5.93 18.45 -12.27
C LEU A 250 6.94 19.45 -11.69
N ASP A 251 6.88 20.71 -12.12
CA ASP A 251 7.76 21.77 -11.61
C ASP A 251 7.51 22.02 -10.12
N GLU A 252 6.25 22.05 -9.71
CA GLU A 252 5.87 22.15 -8.30
C GLU A 252 6.31 20.92 -7.51
N ALA A 253 6.05 19.70 -8.02
CA ALA A 253 6.52 18.47 -7.38
C ALA A 253 8.04 18.48 -7.13
N LYS A 254 8.82 18.94 -8.12
CA LYS A 254 10.27 19.07 -8.00
C LYS A 254 10.66 20.16 -6.99
N PHE A 255 10.01 21.32 -7.00
CA PHE A 255 10.24 22.38 -6.02
C PHE A 255 10.05 21.87 -4.58
N LEU A 256 8.94 21.18 -4.30
CA LEU A 256 8.63 20.67 -2.96
C LEU A 256 9.70 19.68 -2.44
N LEU A 257 10.28 18.86 -3.33
CA LEU A 257 11.40 17.97 -3.00
C LEU A 257 12.73 18.73 -2.83
N ASP A 258 13.08 19.58 -3.80
CA ASP A 258 14.35 20.29 -3.83
C ASP A 258 14.51 21.29 -2.69
N TYR A 259 13.40 21.87 -2.23
CA TYR A 259 13.40 22.88 -1.18
C TYR A 259 13.30 22.28 0.23
N ARG A 260 12.91 21.00 0.35
CA ARG A 260 12.96 20.30 1.64
C ARG A 260 14.38 20.23 2.17
N GLY A 261 14.58 20.56 3.44
CA GLY A 261 15.91 20.70 4.04
C GLY A 261 16.55 22.09 3.91
N LYS A 262 15.92 23.00 3.15
CA LYS A 262 16.38 24.37 2.91
C LYS A 262 15.48 25.44 3.54
N THR A 263 14.30 25.06 4.04
CA THR A 263 13.42 25.96 4.82
C THR A 263 13.97 26.19 6.23
N THR A 264 13.30 27.04 7.00
CA THR A 264 13.62 27.28 8.40
C THR A 264 13.25 26.10 9.30
N VAL A 265 12.31 25.24 8.87
CA VAL A 265 11.88 24.06 9.63
C VAL A 265 12.76 22.88 9.25
N LYS A 266 13.63 22.47 10.18
CA LYS A 266 14.51 21.30 10.03
C LYS A 266 14.17 20.24 11.06
N ASN A 267 13.45 19.21 10.64
CA ASN A 267 12.93 18.18 11.53
C ASN A 267 13.03 16.79 10.91
N VAL A 268 13.73 15.89 11.61
CA VAL A 268 13.87 14.47 11.23
C VAL A 268 12.51 13.78 11.11
N TYR A 269 11.52 14.17 11.93
CA TYR A 269 10.17 13.59 11.90
C TYR A 269 9.49 13.71 10.52
N SER A 270 9.73 14.81 9.80
CA SER A 270 9.23 15.07 8.43
C SER A 270 10.33 15.00 7.37
N GLN A 271 11.46 14.37 7.68
CA GLN A 271 12.60 14.19 6.77
C GLN A 271 13.08 15.53 6.16
N SER A 272 13.00 16.61 6.94
CA SER A 272 13.36 17.97 6.54
C SER A 272 14.65 18.46 7.20
N ASP A 273 15.39 17.59 7.91
CA ASP A 273 16.66 17.93 8.53
C ASP A 273 17.78 18.18 7.50
N LYS A 274 17.67 17.57 6.31
CA LYS A 274 18.64 17.65 5.22
C LYS A 274 17.94 17.75 3.85
N PRO A 275 18.61 18.32 2.83
CA PRO A 275 18.18 18.16 1.44
C PRO A 275 17.94 16.70 1.10
N VAL A 276 16.88 16.40 0.37
CA VAL A 276 16.45 15.00 0.13
C VAL A 276 17.50 14.17 -0.59
N VAL A 277 18.32 14.80 -1.44
CA VAL A 277 19.43 14.13 -2.17
C VAL A 277 20.64 13.81 -1.29
N ASP A 278 20.72 14.40 -0.08
CA ASP A 278 21.78 14.15 0.90
C ASP A 278 21.37 13.11 1.95
N GLN A 279 20.15 12.59 1.88
CA GLN A 279 19.63 11.58 2.81
C GLN A 279 20.06 10.18 2.35
N THR A 280 20.60 9.40 3.30
CA THR A 280 21.11 8.04 3.05
C THR A 280 20.48 6.98 3.94
N GLU A 281 19.65 7.38 4.91
CA GLU A 281 19.04 6.50 5.90
C GLU A 281 17.58 6.88 6.14
N ALA A 282 16.74 5.90 6.47
CA ALA A 282 15.34 6.15 6.80
C ALA A 282 15.20 6.54 8.27
N TRP A 283 14.62 7.72 8.51
CA TRP A 283 14.36 8.27 9.85
C TRP A 283 13.00 8.98 9.90
N GLY A 284 12.53 9.27 11.13
CA GLY A 284 11.28 9.98 11.36
C GLY A 284 10.05 9.15 11.04
N HIS A 285 8.91 9.81 10.82
CA HIS A 285 7.63 9.16 10.58
C HIS A 285 7.67 8.26 9.34
N ALA A 286 7.27 7.00 9.48
CA ALA A 286 7.48 5.98 8.46
C ALA A 286 6.66 6.23 7.17
N VAL A 287 5.40 6.64 7.28
CA VAL A 287 4.56 7.00 6.11
C VAL A 287 5.09 8.22 5.36
N ARG A 288 5.43 9.31 6.07
CA ARG A 288 6.01 10.53 5.47
C ARG A 288 7.24 10.20 4.65
N ALA A 289 8.15 9.43 5.24
CA ALA A 289 9.33 8.90 4.59
C ALA A 289 8.97 8.10 3.33
N GLY A 290 8.13 7.07 3.44
CA GLY A 290 7.76 6.23 2.30
C GLY A 290 7.08 6.97 1.14
N TYR A 291 6.17 7.91 1.43
CA TYR A 291 5.55 8.75 0.40
C TYR A 291 6.53 9.71 -0.25
N MET A 292 7.44 10.30 0.54
CA MET A 292 8.52 11.13 -0.02
C MET A 292 9.42 10.34 -0.95
N TYR A 293 9.86 9.15 -0.56
CA TYR A 293 10.74 8.32 -1.39
C TYR A 293 10.05 7.88 -2.69
N ALA A 294 8.75 7.59 -2.63
CA ALA A 294 7.95 7.34 -3.83
C ALA A 294 7.86 8.58 -4.76
N GLY A 295 7.67 9.78 -4.18
CA GLY A 295 7.71 11.04 -4.92
C GLY A 295 9.08 11.35 -5.53
N MET A 296 10.16 11.08 -4.81
CA MET A 296 11.53 11.19 -5.32
C MET A 296 11.75 10.28 -6.53
N ALA A 297 11.28 9.04 -6.47
CA ALA A 297 11.37 8.10 -7.60
C ALA A 297 10.56 8.58 -8.81
N ASP A 298 9.35 9.10 -8.61
CA ASP A 298 8.51 9.63 -9.69
C ASP A 298 9.17 10.84 -10.37
N VAL A 299 9.68 11.79 -9.59
CA VAL A 299 10.39 12.97 -10.12
C VAL A 299 11.70 12.57 -10.80
N ALA A 300 12.47 11.62 -10.23
CA ALA A 300 13.68 11.09 -10.85
C ALA A 300 13.40 10.51 -12.23
N ALA A 301 12.38 9.65 -12.34
CA ALA A 301 11.99 9.01 -13.59
C ALA A 301 11.54 10.04 -14.65
N LEU A 302 10.75 11.04 -14.25
CA LEU A 302 10.20 12.05 -15.16
C LEU A 302 11.24 13.10 -15.62
N THR A 303 12.29 13.34 -14.84
CA THR A 303 13.28 14.39 -15.10
C THR A 303 14.65 13.86 -15.51
N GLY A 304 14.94 12.59 -15.28
CA GLY A 304 16.26 12.00 -15.46
C GLY A 304 17.28 12.44 -14.40
N ASP A 305 16.84 12.98 -13.27
CA ASP A 305 17.71 13.49 -12.20
C ASP A 305 18.22 12.34 -11.32
N GLU A 306 19.47 11.92 -11.59
CA GLU A 306 20.12 10.81 -10.87
C GLU A 306 20.41 11.08 -9.39
N ALA A 307 20.37 12.35 -8.94
CA ALA A 307 20.66 12.66 -7.54
C ALA A 307 19.61 12.06 -6.59
N TYR A 308 18.33 12.12 -6.98
CA TYR A 308 17.26 11.45 -6.23
C TYR A 308 17.44 9.93 -6.23
N LEU A 309 17.81 9.35 -7.39
CA LEU A 309 18.00 7.91 -7.53
C LEU A 309 19.08 7.38 -6.56
N LYS A 310 20.22 8.07 -6.48
CA LYS A 310 21.31 7.71 -5.56
C LYS A 310 20.85 7.76 -4.10
N ALA A 311 20.07 8.76 -3.72
CA ALA A 311 19.53 8.89 -2.36
C ALA A 311 18.55 7.76 -2.03
N ILE A 312 17.55 7.49 -2.89
CA ILE A 312 16.57 6.43 -2.64
C ILE A 312 17.18 5.03 -2.69
N ASP A 313 18.25 4.80 -3.48
CA ASP A 313 19.00 3.55 -3.47
C ASP A 313 19.71 3.33 -2.11
N ALA A 314 20.36 4.36 -1.57
CA ALA A 314 20.99 4.30 -0.25
C ALA A 314 19.95 4.07 0.87
N ILE A 315 18.83 4.79 0.81
CA ILE A 315 17.73 4.67 1.77
C ILE A 315 17.07 3.28 1.70
N TYR A 316 16.79 2.76 0.49
CA TYR A 316 16.30 1.40 0.31
C TYR A 316 17.22 0.38 0.97
N ASN A 317 18.53 0.51 0.74
CA ASN A 317 19.52 -0.38 1.35
C ASN A 317 19.50 -0.27 2.88
N ASN A 318 19.41 0.94 3.46
CA ASN A 318 19.28 1.11 4.91
C ASN A 318 18.01 0.43 5.46
N ILE A 319 16.86 0.63 4.82
CA ILE A 319 15.59 0.03 5.24
C ILE A 319 15.73 -1.49 5.27
N VAL A 320 16.04 -2.11 4.13
CA VAL A 320 15.97 -3.57 3.97
C VAL A 320 17.09 -4.29 4.73
N SER A 321 18.24 -3.67 4.97
CA SER A 321 19.33 -4.29 5.72
C SER A 321 19.28 -4.05 7.23
N LYS A 322 18.50 -3.10 7.74
CA LYS A 322 18.59 -2.70 9.16
C LYS A 322 17.28 -2.31 9.85
N LYS A 323 16.23 -1.90 9.13
CA LYS A 323 15.03 -1.29 9.71
C LYS A 323 13.71 -1.89 9.18
N TYR A 324 13.76 -3.13 8.69
CA TYR A 324 12.66 -3.82 8.03
C TYR A 324 12.29 -5.07 8.81
N TYR A 325 11.06 -5.16 9.30
CA TYR A 325 10.61 -6.32 10.07
C TYR A 325 10.44 -7.55 9.16
N ILE A 326 10.47 -8.75 9.73
CA ILE A 326 10.27 -10.00 8.97
C ILE A 326 8.91 -10.07 8.27
N THR A 327 7.91 -9.35 8.77
CA THR A 327 6.57 -9.18 8.14
C THR A 327 6.56 -8.14 7.00
N GLY A 328 7.70 -7.49 6.74
CA GLY A 328 7.83 -6.37 5.83
C GLY A 328 7.20 -5.07 6.29
N GLY A 329 6.83 -4.97 7.58
CA GLY A 329 6.47 -3.72 8.24
C GLY A 329 7.69 -2.83 8.50
N VAL A 330 7.43 -1.53 8.66
CA VAL A 330 8.43 -0.52 9.06
C VAL A 330 7.82 0.46 10.07
N GLY A 331 8.67 1.02 10.93
CA GLY A 331 8.27 1.88 12.04
C GLY A 331 8.37 1.13 13.37
N ALA A 332 9.46 1.34 14.08
CA ALA A 332 9.76 0.62 15.32
C ALA A 332 9.10 1.26 16.55
N ARG A 333 8.75 2.55 16.48
CA ARG A 333 8.37 3.35 17.65
C ARG A 333 6.98 3.95 17.50
N HIS A 334 6.16 3.78 18.53
CA HIS A 334 4.90 4.53 18.68
C HIS A 334 5.14 6.04 18.72
N GLN A 335 6.20 6.48 19.41
CA GLN A 335 6.56 7.88 19.45
C GLN A 335 6.97 8.34 18.04
N GLY A 336 6.17 9.25 17.47
CA GLY A 336 6.38 9.80 16.14
C GLY A 336 6.09 8.80 15.01
N GLU A 337 5.51 7.64 15.29
CA GLU A 337 5.13 6.64 14.28
C GLU A 337 6.33 6.30 13.36
N ALA A 338 7.48 6.13 14.00
CA ALA A 338 8.77 6.42 13.39
C ALA A 338 9.67 5.21 13.20
N PHE A 339 10.56 5.31 12.22
CA PHE A 339 11.76 4.49 12.15
C PHE A 339 12.58 4.63 13.44
N GLY A 340 13.11 3.50 13.91
CA GLY A 340 14.11 3.45 14.98
C GLY A 340 15.54 3.61 14.46
N ALA A 341 16.49 3.36 15.35
CA ALA A 341 17.89 3.17 14.99
C ALA A 341 18.07 1.89 14.14
N ASP A 342 19.23 1.78 13.50
CA ASP A 342 19.63 0.55 12.81
C ASP A 342 19.53 -0.66 13.78
N TYR A 343 18.85 -1.73 13.34
CA TYR A 343 18.59 -2.96 14.09
C TYR A 343 17.71 -2.82 15.34
N GLU A 344 17.05 -1.68 15.54
CA GLU A 344 16.00 -1.50 16.54
C GLU A 344 14.67 -2.02 15.99
N LEU A 345 14.35 -3.28 16.31
CA LEU A 345 13.16 -3.97 15.83
C LEU A 345 12.43 -4.67 17.00
N PRO A 346 11.90 -3.93 17.98
CA PRO A 346 11.13 -4.54 19.08
C PRO A 346 9.86 -5.20 18.57
N ASN A 347 9.46 -6.34 19.15
CA ASN A 347 8.31 -7.10 18.66
C ASN A 347 6.96 -6.62 19.23
N LEU A 348 6.84 -6.58 20.57
CA LEU A 348 5.60 -6.19 21.26
C LEU A 348 5.23 -4.71 21.07
N THR A 349 6.24 -3.84 21.07
CA THR A 349 6.07 -2.38 20.98
C THR A 349 6.34 -1.83 19.58
N SER A 350 6.43 -2.70 18.57
CA SER A 350 6.55 -2.24 17.17
C SER A 350 5.32 -1.45 16.75
N TYR A 351 5.56 -0.39 15.98
CA TYR A 351 4.47 0.39 15.39
C TYR A 351 3.96 -0.26 14.11
N ASN A 352 4.81 -0.42 13.10
CA ASN A 352 4.47 -1.12 11.85
C ASN A 352 3.09 -0.72 11.30
N GLU A 353 2.90 0.58 11.10
CA GLU A 353 1.63 1.11 10.62
C GLU A 353 1.22 0.48 9.28
N THR A 354 -0.06 0.16 9.12
CA THR A 354 -0.59 -0.34 7.84
C THR A 354 -0.30 0.63 6.68
N CYS A 355 -0.45 1.95 6.89
CA CYS A 355 -0.07 2.94 5.88
C CYS A 355 1.43 2.91 5.55
N ALA A 356 2.28 2.64 6.53
CA ALA A 356 3.72 2.57 6.30
C ALA A 356 4.06 1.34 5.44
N ALA A 357 3.44 0.19 5.71
CA ALA A 357 3.54 -0.99 4.85
C ALA A 357 3.08 -0.69 3.40
N ILE A 358 1.96 0.01 3.23
CA ILE A 358 1.47 0.44 1.91
C ILE A 358 2.49 1.37 1.21
N SER A 359 3.06 2.33 1.94
CA SER A 359 4.07 3.24 1.39
C SER A 359 5.35 2.51 0.95
N MET A 360 5.73 1.44 1.65
CA MET A 360 6.87 0.58 1.24
C MET A 360 6.54 -0.18 -0.04
N VAL A 361 5.32 -0.68 -0.23
CA VAL A 361 4.90 -1.26 -1.51
C VAL A 361 5.03 -0.24 -2.64
N TYR A 362 4.60 1.01 -2.42
CA TYR A 362 4.75 2.07 -3.41
C TYR A 362 6.20 2.35 -3.78
N LEU A 363 7.10 2.41 -2.77
CA LEU A 363 8.53 2.57 -2.98
C LEU A 363 9.11 1.38 -3.75
N PHE A 364 8.94 0.16 -3.25
CA PHE A 364 9.53 -1.05 -3.85
C PHE A 364 9.05 -1.28 -5.29
N HIS A 365 7.78 -0.98 -5.59
CA HIS A 365 7.31 -1.05 -6.97
C HIS A 365 8.05 -0.06 -7.87
N ARG A 366 8.24 1.18 -7.44
CA ARG A 366 8.96 2.21 -8.20
C ARG A 366 10.44 1.88 -8.36
N MET A 367 11.08 1.33 -7.32
CA MET A 367 12.44 0.82 -7.41
C MET A 367 12.55 -0.31 -8.44
N PHE A 368 11.58 -1.22 -8.47
CA PHE A 368 11.50 -2.22 -9.54
C PHE A 368 11.34 -1.56 -10.92
N LEU A 369 10.47 -0.55 -11.07
CA LEU A 369 10.28 0.12 -12.36
C LEU A 369 11.53 0.87 -12.84
N LEU A 370 12.38 1.36 -11.93
CA LEU A 370 13.67 1.99 -12.21
C LEU A 370 14.75 0.97 -12.61
N HIS A 371 14.83 -0.14 -11.87
CA HIS A 371 16.00 -1.02 -11.91
C HIS A 371 15.77 -2.36 -12.61
N GLY A 372 14.53 -2.86 -12.64
CA GLY A 372 14.19 -4.16 -13.22
C GLY A 372 14.74 -5.36 -12.46
N ASP A 373 14.92 -5.22 -11.14
CA ASP A 373 15.47 -6.25 -10.25
C ASP A 373 14.38 -6.86 -9.37
N ALA A 374 14.30 -8.19 -9.35
CA ALA A 374 13.29 -8.95 -8.61
C ALA A 374 13.36 -8.74 -7.10
N LYS A 375 14.52 -8.37 -6.54
CA LYS A 375 14.67 -8.16 -5.09
C LYS A 375 13.69 -7.13 -4.53
N TYR A 376 13.33 -6.13 -5.33
CA TYR A 376 12.34 -5.13 -4.94
C TYR A 376 10.93 -5.75 -4.91
N ILE A 377 10.64 -6.66 -5.83
CA ILE A 377 9.39 -7.43 -5.82
C ILE A 377 9.35 -8.45 -4.67
N ASP A 378 10.48 -8.99 -4.24
CA ASP A 378 10.53 -9.86 -3.05
C ASP A 378 10.21 -9.09 -1.77
N CYS A 379 10.74 -7.87 -1.62
CA CYS A 379 10.32 -6.96 -0.54
C CYS A 379 8.83 -6.62 -0.66
N LEU A 380 8.36 -6.27 -1.86
CA LEU A 380 6.94 -5.96 -2.11
C LEU A 380 6.04 -7.14 -1.74
N GLU A 381 6.35 -8.37 -2.16
CA GLU A 381 5.60 -9.58 -1.85
C GLU A 381 5.56 -9.83 -0.34
N ARG A 382 6.69 -9.71 0.36
CA ARG A 382 6.74 -9.88 1.81
C ARG A 382 5.86 -8.86 2.54
N THR A 383 6.00 -7.57 2.24
CA THR A 383 5.16 -6.52 2.84
C THR A 383 3.68 -6.75 2.51
N LEU A 384 3.38 -7.07 1.25
CA LEU A 384 2.01 -7.23 0.78
C LEU A 384 1.27 -8.43 1.42
N TYR A 385 1.91 -9.59 1.50
CA TYR A 385 1.31 -10.83 2.03
C TYR A 385 1.37 -10.94 3.56
N ASN A 386 2.02 -9.99 4.24
CA ASN A 386 2.14 -9.99 5.68
C ASN A 386 1.74 -8.63 6.26
N GLY A 387 2.62 -7.62 6.25
CA GLY A 387 2.43 -6.34 6.92
C GLY A 387 1.28 -5.46 6.40
N VAL A 388 0.88 -5.59 5.12
CA VAL A 388 -0.29 -4.85 4.60
C VAL A 388 -1.58 -5.55 4.98
N ILE A 389 -1.73 -6.82 4.61
CA ILE A 389 -3.00 -7.53 4.79
C ILE A 389 -3.26 -7.96 6.23
N SER A 390 -2.26 -7.94 7.13
CA SER A 390 -2.52 -8.00 8.57
C SER A 390 -3.35 -6.80 9.03
N GLY A 391 -3.23 -5.67 8.35
CA GLY A 391 -3.97 -4.43 8.60
C GLY A 391 -5.48 -4.53 8.41
N MET A 392 -5.99 -5.60 7.78
CA MET A 392 -7.41 -5.75 7.44
C MET A 392 -7.90 -7.14 7.82
N SER A 393 -9.09 -7.24 8.44
CA SER A 393 -9.75 -8.53 8.60
C SER A 393 -10.15 -9.12 7.24
N VAL A 394 -10.20 -10.45 7.14
CA VAL A 394 -10.54 -11.15 5.88
C VAL A 394 -11.94 -10.79 5.37
N ASP A 395 -12.86 -10.44 6.28
CA ASP A 395 -14.20 -9.95 5.94
C ASP A 395 -14.23 -8.47 5.46
N GLY A 396 -13.10 -7.76 5.52
CA GLY A 396 -12.95 -6.36 5.10
C GLY A 396 -13.55 -5.32 6.05
N GLY A 397 -14.06 -5.71 7.22
CA GLY A 397 -14.85 -4.84 8.09
C GLY A 397 -14.12 -4.27 9.32
N ARG A 398 -12.89 -4.69 9.60
CA ARG A 398 -12.11 -4.27 10.77
C ARG A 398 -10.64 -4.11 10.40
N PHE A 399 -9.95 -3.17 11.04
CA PHE A 399 -8.62 -2.73 10.66
C PHE A 399 -7.67 -2.61 11.83
N PHE A 400 -6.38 -2.83 11.59
CA PHE A 400 -5.31 -2.39 12.47
C PHE A 400 -4.73 -1.06 11.98
N TYR A 401 -4.31 -0.25 12.93
CA TYR A 401 -3.43 0.89 12.68
C TYR A 401 -1.98 0.41 12.83
N PRO A 402 -1.43 0.17 14.04
CA PRO A 402 -0.20 -0.61 14.24
C PRO A 402 -0.34 -2.12 14.00
N ASN A 403 0.71 -2.78 13.51
CA ASN A 403 0.77 -4.23 13.28
C ASN A 403 1.95 -4.86 14.05
N PRO A 404 1.78 -5.21 15.34
CA PRO A 404 2.86 -5.72 16.16
C PRO A 404 3.25 -7.17 15.79
N LEU A 405 4.44 -7.59 16.21
CA LEU A 405 4.93 -8.98 16.03
C LEU A 405 4.77 -9.85 17.29
N ALA A 406 4.33 -9.25 18.40
CA ALA A 406 3.91 -9.94 19.60
C ALA A 406 2.73 -9.20 20.25
N ALA A 407 1.86 -9.92 20.95
CA ALA A 407 0.77 -9.35 21.73
C ALA A 407 0.58 -10.16 23.02
N ASP A 408 0.55 -9.50 24.17
CA ASP A 408 0.39 -10.12 25.50
C ASP A 408 -1.06 -10.09 26.01
N GLY A 409 -1.99 -9.58 25.20
CA GLY A 409 -3.39 -9.36 25.57
C GLY A 409 -3.64 -8.19 26.53
N LYS A 410 -2.59 -7.45 26.95
CA LYS A 410 -2.67 -6.36 27.95
C LYS A 410 -2.19 -5.03 27.39
N TYR A 411 -1.10 -5.00 26.64
CA TYR A 411 -0.58 -3.79 26.00
C TYR A 411 -1.54 -3.31 24.90
N ALA A 412 -2.05 -2.10 25.04
CA ALA A 412 -2.93 -1.47 24.06
C ALA A 412 -2.08 -0.84 22.94
N PHE A 413 -1.59 -1.69 22.04
CA PHE A 413 -0.76 -1.28 20.93
C PHE A 413 -1.55 -0.56 19.83
N ASN A 414 -2.85 -0.81 19.68
CA ASN A 414 -3.60 -0.28 18.55
C ASN A 414 -4.10 1.16 18.84
N ALA A 415 -4.46 1.89 17.78
CA ALA A 415 -5.03 3.22 17.90
C ALA A 415 -6.28 3.24 18.80
N ASP A 416 -6.56 4.41 19.37
CA ASP A 416 -7.65 4.64 20.33
C ASP A 416 -7.58 3.73 21.57
N ASN A 417 -6.36 3.36 21.99
CA ASN A 417 -6.07 2.53 23.17
C ASN A 417 -6.74 1.13 23.10
N THR A 418 -6.82 0.57 21.89
CA THR A 418 -7.43 -0.74 21.63
C THR A 418 -6.38 -1.85 21.48
N LYS A 419 -6.82 -3.11 21.45
CA LYS A 419 -5.96 -4.32 21.40
C LYS A 419 -6.31 -5.26 20.24
N GLU A 420 -7.32 -4.89 19.46
CA GLU A 420 -7.86 -5.69 18.37
C GLU A 420 -8.22 -4.78 17.21
N ARG A 421 -8.42 -5.37 16.03
CA ARG A 421 -8.87 -4.63 14.85
C ARG A 421 -10.19 -3.89 15.14
N GLN A 422 -10.29 -2.64 14.71
CA GLN A 422 -11.47 -1.79 14.89
C GLN A 422 -12.16 -1.51 13.55
N PRO A 423 -13.48 -1.31 13.51
CA PRO A 423 -14.16 -0.93 12.28
C PRO A 423 -13.74 0.45 11.76
N TRP A 424 -13.29 1.34 12.65
CA TRP A 424 -12.79 2.68 12.33
C TRP A 424 -11.98 3.24 13.51
N PHE A 425 -11.35 4.40 13.33
CA PHE A 425 -10.56 5.10 14.35
C PHE A 425 -10.86 6.59 14.34
N GLY A 426 -10.45 7.31 15.40
CA GLY A 426 -10.41 8.77 15.38
C GLY A 426 -9.55 9.29 14.23
N CYS A 427 -8.28 8.85 14.17
CA CYS A 427 -7.39 9.04 13.02
C CYS A 427 -7.55 7.87 12.04
N ALA A 428 -8.32 8.05 10.97
CA ALA A 428 -8.71 6.97 10.08
C ALA A 428 -7.82 6.81 8.84
N CYS A 429 -6.52 7.13 8.96
CA CYS A 429 -5.58 7.02 7.85
C CYS A 429 -5.51 5.58 7.29
N CYS A 430 -5.41 4.56 8.15
CA CYS A 430 -5.21 3.16 7.79
C CYS A 430 -6.43 2.53 7.09
N PRO A 431 -7.67 2.59 7.65
CA PRO A 431 -8.86 2.06 6.99
C PRO A 431 -9.06 2.62 5.57
N SER A 432 -8.99 3.95 5.42
CA SER A 432 -9.17 4.60 4.11
C SER A 432 -8.00 4.32 3.15
N ASN A 433 -6.78 4.10 3.64
CA ASN A 433 -5.65 3.70 2.81
C ASN A 433 -5.80 2.25 2.29
N LEU A 434 -6.29 1.32 3.13
CA LEU A 434 -6.63 -0.04 2.68
C LEU A 434 -7.76 -0.05 1.66
N CYS A 435 -8.77 0.84 1.82
CA CYS A 435 -9.85 1.01 0.85
C CYS A 435 -9.32 1.27 -0.57
N ARG A 436 -8.31 2.14 -0.70
CA ARG A 436 -7.70 2.42 -2.01
C ARG A 436 -6.67 1.39 -2.44
N PHE A 437 -5.95 0.79 -1.50
CA PHE A 437 -4.81 -0.06 -1.84
C PHE A 437 -5.24 -1.44 -2.35
N ILE A 438 -6.16 -2.12 -1.66
CA ILE A 438 -6.53 -3.51 -2.00
C ILE A 438 -7.06 -3.64 -3.44
N PRO A 439 -7.97 -2.77 -3.93
CA PRO A 439 -8.41 -2.82 -5.32
C PRO A 439 -7.30 -2.54 -6.37
N SER A 440 -6.20 -1.89 -5.97
CA SER A 440 -5.07 -1.59 -6.86
C SER A 440 -4.10 -2.78 -7.05
N PHE A 441 -4.21 -3.83 -6.23
CA PHE A 441 -3.35 -5.02 -6.27
C PHE A 441 -3.02 -5.56 -7.68
N PRO A 442 -3.99 -5.68 -8.62
CA PRO A 442 -3.71 -6.26 -9.94
C PRO A 442 -2.63 -5.50 -10.72
N GLY A 443 -2.41 -4.22 -10.42
CA GLY A 443 -1.40 -3.37 -11.07
C GLY A 443 0.04 -3.66 -10.68
N TYR A 444 0.30 -4.54 -9.70
CA TYR A 444 1.65 -4.96 -9.31
C TYR A 444 2.06 -6.29 -9.93
N MET A 445 1.15 -6.98 -10.64
CA MET A 445 1.38 -8.36 -11.10
C MET A 445 2.32 -8.46 -12.30
N TYR A 446 2.33 -7.44 -13.18
CA TYR A 446 3.09 -7.48 -14.43
C TYR A 446 3.70 -6.12 -14.75
N ALA A 447 4.74 -6.14 -15.59
CA ALA A 447 5.32 -4.95 -16.18
C ALA A 447 5.88 -5.26 -17.58
N VAL A 448 6.12 -4.23 -18.38
CA VAL A 448 6.66 -4.36 -19.73
C VAL A 448 7.79 -3.38 -19.97
N LYS A 449 8.89 -3.85 -20.57
CA LYS A 449 9.97 -3.03 -21.12
C LYS A 449 10.32 -3.56 -22.50
N ASP A 450 10.08 -2.77 -23.54
CA ASP A 450 10.28 -3.20 -24.93
C ASP A 450 9.59 -4.56 -25.20
N ARG A 451 10.39 -5.62 -25.39
CA ARG A 451 9.96 -7.01 -25.60
C ARG A 451 10.13 -7.90 -24.36
N GLN A 452 10.34 -7.33 -23.18
CA GLN A 452 10.39 -8.03 -21.91
C GLN A 452 9.05 -7.86 -21.20
N LEU A 453 8.37 -8.97 -20.96
CA LEU A 453 7.14 -9.05 -20.16
C LEU A 453 7.49 -9.68 -18.82
N TYR A 454 7.45 -8.88 -17.76
CA TYR A 454 7.75 -9.30 -16.40
C TYR A 454 6.51 -9.90 -15.74
N VAL A 455 6.66 -11.10 -15.18
CA VAL A 455 5.69 -11.75 -14.31
C VAL A 455 6.21 -11.60 -12.88
N ASN A 456 5.66 -10.61 -12.17
CA ASN A 456 6.14 -10.21 -10.84
C ASN A 456 5.42 -10.97 -9.73
N LEU A 457 4.09 -11.04 -9.74
CA LEU A 457 3.33 -11.70 -8.68
C LEU A 457 2.52 -12.87 -9.21
N TYR A 458 2.30 -13.84 -8.31
CA TYR A 458 1.58 -15.08 -8.60
C TYR A 458 0.21 -15.06 -7.91
N ALA A 459 -0.84 -14.98 -8.73
CA ALA A 459 -2.22 -15.12 -8.32
C ALA A 459 -3.06 -15.49 -9.55
N GLY A 460 -4.16 -16.25 -9.35
CA GLY A 460 -5.09 -16.56 -10.43
C GLY A 460 -5.60 -15.28 -11.12
N ASN A 461 -5.38 -15.12 -12.42
CA ASN A 461 -5.80 -13.94 -13.16
C ASN A 461 -5.84 -14.15 -14.67
N THR A 462 -6.50 -13.23 -15.38
CA THR A 462 -6.30 -13.00 -16.82
C THR A 462 -5.84 -11.57 -17.06
N ALA A 463 -4.75 -11.39 -17.81
CA ALA A 463 -4.12 -10.10 -18.07
C ALA A 463 -4.00 -9.80 -19.56
N THR A 464 -4.36 -8.58 -19.98
CA THR A 464 -4.16 -8.06 -21.35
C THR A 464 -3.11 -6.95 -21.35
N MET A 465 -1.94 -7.24 -21.88
CA MET A 465 -0.77 -6.35 -21.86
C MET A 465 -0.41 -5.86 -23.25
N GLN A 466 0.29 -4.74 -23.33
CA GLN A 466 0.83 -4.20 -24.58
C GLN A 466 2.34 -4.46 -24.63
N VAL A 467 2.78 -5.31 -25.57
CA VAL A 467 4.19 -5.56 -25.86
C VAL A 467 4.47 -5.04 -27.26
N GLU A 468 5.37 -4.06 -27.41
CA GLU A 468 5.60 -3.35 -28.69
C GLU A 468 4.30 -2.81 -29.32
N GLY A 469 3.38 -2.28 -28.48
CA GLY A 469 2.07 -1.79 -28.91
C GLY A 469 1.10 -2.86 -29.43
N LYS A 470 1.35 -4.14 -29.13
CA LYS A 470 0.53 -5.27 -29.57
C LYS A 470 0.01 -6.07 -28.38
N ASP A 471 -1.26 -6.44 -28.46
CA ASP A 471 -1.91 -7.23 -27.39
C ASP A 471 -1.22 -8.58 -27.15
N VAL A 472 -0.89 -8.85 -25.89
CA VAL A 472 -0.56 -10.17 -25.36
C VAL A 472 -1.53 -10.45 -24.21
N VAL A 473 -2.20 -11.61 -24.25
CA VAL A 473 -3.13 -12.03 -23.20
C VAL A 473 -2.59 -13.29 -22.54
N LEU A 474 -2.34 -13.20 -21.24
CA LEU A 474 -1.91 -14.32 -20.40
C LEU A 474 -3.00 -14.68 -19.39
N GLU A 475 -3.08 -15.95 -19.03
CA GLU A 475 -3.86 -16.44 -17.90
C GLU A 475 -2.92 -17.13 -16.91
N GLN A 476 -2.99 -16.78 -15.63
CA GLN A 476 -2.36 -17.55 -14.56
C GLN A 476 -3.41 -18.39 -13.82
N GLN A 477 -3.05 -19.62 -13.52
CA GLN A 477 -3.80 -20.55 -12.66
C GLN A 477 -2.85 -21.06 -11.58
N THR A 478 -3.19 -20.83 -10.32
CA THR A 478 -2.37 -21.20 -9.16
C THR A 478 -3.19 -21.10 -7.86
N ASN A 479 -2.82 -21.87 -6.84
CA ASN A 479 -3.32 -21.68 -5.47
C ASN A 479 -2.33 -20.90 -4.60
N TYR A 480 -1.30 -20.28 -5.19
CA TYR A 480 -0.39 -19.38 -4.49
C TYR A 480 -1.19 -18.39 -3.63
N PRO A 481 -0.86 -18.23 -2.33
CA PRO A 481 0.40 -18.59 -1.66
C PRO A 481 0.42 -19.98 -0.97
N TRP A 482 -0.56 -20.86 -1.22
CA TRP A 482 -0.66 -22.14 -0.51
C TRP A 482 0.22 -23.25 -1.09
N ASP A 483 0.50 -23.20 -2.39
CA ASP A 483 1.47 -24.04 -3.07
C ASP A 483 2.28 -23.21 -4.09
N GLY A 484 3.37 -23.80 -4.58
CA GLY A 484 4.28 -23.15 -5.51
C GLY A 484 4.03 -23.51 -6.96
N ASP A 485 2.88 -24.10 -7.29
CA ASP A 485 2.54 -24.50 -8.66
C ASP A 485 1.82 -23.35 -9.37
N VAL A 486 2.44 -22.85 -10.44
CA VAL A 486 1.90 -21.76 -11.27
C VAL A 486 1.86 -22.20 -12.72
N THR A 487 0.68 -22.12 -13.33
CA THR A 487 0.49 -22.34 -14.76
C THR A 487 0.19 -21.02 -15.44
N ILE A 488 1.00 -20.63 -16.44
CA ILE A 488 0.83 -19.42 -17.24
C ILE A 488 0.52 -19.82 -18.68
N LYS A 489 -0.68 -19.52 -19.17
CA LYS A 489 -1.14 -19.85 -20.53
C LYS A 489 -1.15 -18.62 -21.41
N VAL A 490 -0.64 -18.75 -22.64
CA VAL A 490 -0.76 -17.72 -23.67
C VAL A 490 -2.12 -17.87 -24.35
N LEU A 491 -3.06 -16.99 -24.02
CA LEU A 491 -4.40 -16.99 -24.62
C LEU A 491 -4.42 -16.29 -25.99
N LYS A 492 -3.59 -15.25 -26.14
CA LYS A 492 -3.46 -14.46 -27.37
C LYS A 492 -2.09 -13.79 -27.41
N ASN A 493 -1.46 -13.74 -28.58
CA ASN A 493 -0.21 -13.01 -28.77
C ASN A 493 -0.14 -12.40 -30.17
N LYS A 494 -0.22 -11.06 -30.25
CA LYS A 494 0.00 -10.30 -31.49
C LYS A 494 1.46 -9.83 -31.65
N ALA A 495 2.25 -9.81 -30.58
CA ALA A 495 3.65 -9.37 -30.57
C ALA A 495 4.63 -10.38 -31.20
N LYS A 496 4.21 -11.63 -31.39
CA LYS A 496 5.02 -12.78 -31.86
C LYS A 496 6.15 -13.11 -30.88
N ASN A 497 7.35 -12.57 -31.06
CA ASN A 497 8.49 -12.93 -30.22
C ASN A 497 8.58 -11.97 -29.02
N PHE A 498 8.71 -12.49 -27.82
CA PHE A 498 9.03 -11.67 -26.65
C PHE A 498 9.69 -12.54 -25.58
N ARG A 499 10.33 -11.89 -24.62
CA ARG A 499 10.94 -12.50 -23.45
C ARG A 499 9.94 -12.47 -22.33
N MET A 500 9.54 -13.64 -21.85
CA MET A 500 8.81 -13.75 -20.59
C MET A 500 9.85 -13.81 -19.46
N MET A 501 9.83 -12.84 -18.56
CA MET A 501 10.72 -12.73 -17.40
C MET A 501 9.95 -13.26 -16.19
N ILE A 502 10.24 -14.50 -15.77
CA ILE A 502 9.55 -15.18 -14.66
C ILE A 502 10.35 -14.94 -13.38
N ARG A 503 9.77 -14.25 -12.38
CA ARG A 503 10.46 -14.01 -11.11
C ARG A 503 10.71 -15.33 -10.37
N ILE A 504 11.93 -15.56 -9.91
CA ILE A 504 12.21 -16.63 -8.94
C ILE A 504 12.42 -15.96 -7.58
N PRO A 505 11.46 -16.08 -6.64
CA PRO A 505 11.56 -15.42 -5.34
C PRO A 505 12.78 -15.90 -4.54
N GLU A 506 13.48 -15.01 -3.85
CA GLU A 506 14.67 -15.39 -3.07
C GLU A 506 14.39 -16.35 -1.91
N TRP A 507 13.16 -16.36 -1.37
CA TRP A 507 12.78 -17.30 -0.31
C TRP A 507 12.82 -18.77 -0.77
N VAL A 508 12.76 -19.04 -2.07
CA VAL A 508 12.80 -20.40 -2.62
C VAL A 508 14.10 -21.10 -2.27
N ASN A 509 15.25 -20.45 -2.46
CA ASN A 509 16.55 -21.10 -2.29
C ASN A 509 17.73 -20.19 -1.90
N LYS A 510 17.48 -18.93 -1.53
CA LYS A 510 18.54 -17.99 -1.11
C LYS A 510 18.32 -17.48 0.31
N GLN A 511 17.37 -16.56 0.50
CA GLN A 511 17.24 -15.79 1.73
C GLN A 511 15.82 -15.22 1.92
N PRO A 512 15.41 -14.93 3.17
CA PRO A 512 14.07 -14.40 3.46
C PRO A 512 13.83 -12.98 2.90
N VAL A 513 14.87 -12.15 2.92
CA VAL A 513 14.89 -10.77 2.40
C VAL A 513 16.23 -10.53 1.69
N PRO A 514 16.32 -9.59 0.74
CA PRO A 514 17.54 -9.38 -0.05
C PRO A 514 18.62 -8.59 0.70
N SER A 515 18.97 -9.03 1.91
CA SER A 515 19.99 -8.44 2.78
C SER A 515 20.46 -9.44 3.85
N ASP A 516 21.45 -9.06 4.64
CA ASP A 516 21.95 -9.85 5.78
C ASP A 516 21.16 -9.61 7.09
N LEU A 517 20.01 -8.93 7.02
CA LEU A 517 19.15 -8.68 8.18
C LEU A 517 18.53 -9.98 8.70
N TYR A 518 18.20 -10.91 7.78
CA TYR A 518 17.60 -12.21 8.10
C TYR A 518 18.26 -13.31 7.27
N ARG A 519 18.38 -14.50 7.86
CA ARG A 519 18.86 -15.70 7.17
C ARG A 519 18.07 -16.92 7.57
N PHE A 520 17.96 -17.88 6.66
CA PHE A 520 17.47 -19.21 7.01
C PHE A 520 18.42 -19.88 8.01
N SER A 521 17.85 -20.57 9.00
CA SER A 521 18.59 -21.25 10.06
C SER A 521 18.47 -22.78 10.04
N ASP A 522 17.78 -23.29 9.03
CA ASP A 522 17.69 -24.70 8.67
C ASP A 522 18.58 -25.02 7.47
N ASP A 523 18.81 -26.31 7.25
CA ASP A 523 19.59 -26.83 6.12
C ASP A 523 18.69 -27.19 4.92
N VAL A 524 17.47 -26.65 4.85
CA VAL A 524 16.54 -26.96 3.75
C VAL A 524 16.95 -26.20 2.50
N LEU A 525 17.20 -26.93 1.41
CA LEU A 525 17.44 -26.36 0.09
C LEU A 525 16.19 -26.53 -0.75
N GLY A 526 15.41 -25.45 -0.89
CA GLY A 526 14.33 -25.42 -1.86
C GLY A 526 14.87 -25.35 -3.29
N SER A 527 14.06 -25.76 -4.24
CA SER A 527 14.35 -25.72 -5.66
C SER A 527 13.15 -25.16 -6.43
N TYR A 528 13.38 -24.86 -7.71
CA TYR A 528 12.32 -24.51 -8.63
C TYR A 528 12.54 -25.23 -9.96
N GLN A 529 11.45 -25.45 -10.68
CA GLN A 529 11.48 -26.00 -12.02
C GLN A 529 10.54 -25.21 -12.92
N VAL A 530 11.04 -24.79 -14.08
CA VAL A 530 10.22 -24.15 -15.11
C VAL A 530 10.18 -25.04 -16.34
N LYS A 531 8.98 -25.25 -16.88
CA LYS A 531 8.78 -25.95 -18.16
C LYS A 531 7.98 -25.10 -19.10
N VAL A 532 8.24 -25.27 -20.38
CA VAL A 532 7.49 -24.69 -21.48
C VAL A 532 6.97 -25.83 -22.35
N ASN A 533 5.66 -25.98 -22.44
CA ASN A 533 5.00 -27.09 -23.13
C ASN A 533 5.55 -28.47 -22.69
N GLY A 534 5.80 -28.63 -21.39
CA GLY A 534 6.33 -29.85 -20.78
C GLY A 534 7.85 -30.04 -20.89
N GLN A 535 8.56 -29.18 -21.64
CA GLN A 535 10.02 -29.23 -21.76
C GLN A 535 10.67 -28.32 -20.72
N GLU A 536 11.61 -28.85 -19.95
CA GLU A 536 12.34 -28.09 -18.93
C GLU A 536 13.16 -26.96 -19.55
N VAL A 537 13.07 -25.77 -18.95
CA VAL A 537 13.87 -24.60 -19.32
C VAL A 537 14.85 -24.33 -18.18
N LYS A 538 16.14 -24.31 -18.54
CA LYS A 538 17.25 -23.95 -17.63
C LYS A 538 17.90 -22.68 -18.14
N GLY A 539 18.37 -21.85 -17.22
CA GLY A 539 19.08 -20.61 -17.52
C GLY A 539 19.53 -19.93 -16.24
N GLU A 540 20.51 -19.04 -16.38
CA GLU A 540 20.88 -18.16 -15.28
C GLU A 540 19.79 -17.10 -15.05
N LEU A 541 19.63 -16.70 -13.79
CA LEU A 541 18.70 -15.65 -13.44
C LEU A 541 19.31 -14.29 -13.76
N GLU A 542 18.59 -13.48 -14.54
CA GLU A 542 18.92 -12.08 -14.79
C GLU A 542 18.16 -11.23 -13.78
N ASN A 543 18.87 -10.66 -12.80
CA ASN A 543 18.29 -9.88 -11.69
C ASN A 543 17.10 -10.59 -11.02
N GLY A 544 17.24 -11.90 -10.77
CA GLY A 544 16.21 -12.74 -10.15
C GLY A 544 15.08 -13.21 -11.08
N TYR A 545 15.16 -12.96 -12.39
CA TYR A 545 14.20 -13.47 -13.37
C TYR A 545 14.80 -14.58 -14.24
N LEU A 546 14.07 -15.68 -14.41
CA LEU A 546 14.34 -16.64 -15.48
C LEU A 546 13.79 -16.08 -16.80
N LYS A 547 14.69 -15.83 -17.75
CA LYS A 547 14.36 -15.29 -19.07
C LYS A 547 14.01 -16.40 -20.06
N ILE A 548 12.80 -16.33 -20.63
CA ILE A 548 12.34 -17.27 -21.66
C ILE A 548 12.04 -16.51 -22.96
N GLU A 549 12.96 -16.59 -23.92
CA GLU A 549 12.83 -15.93 -25.22
C GLU A 549 12.33 -16.90 -26.28
N ARG A 550 11.14 -16.66 -26.84
CA ARG A 550 10.59 -17.48 -27.94
C ARG A 550 9.52 -16.77 -28.75
N ALA A 551 9.14 -17.41 -29.85
CA ALA A 551 7.94 -17.09 -30.62
C ALA A 551 6.72 -17.72 -29.93
N TRP A 552 6.07 -16.97 -29.03
CA TRP A 552 4.92 -17.45 -28.28
C TRP A 552 3.68 -17.58 -29.19
N LYS A 553 2.93 -18.66 -29.05
CA LYS A 553 1.71 -18.96 -29.79
C LYS A 553 0.56 -19.17 -28.81
N LYS A 554 -0.67 -18.95 -29.28
CA LYS A 554 -1.87 -19.32 -28.53
C LYS A 554 -1.78 -20.80 -28.13
N GLY A 555 -2.05 -21.09 -26.87
CA GLY A 555 -2.00 -22.44 -26.31
C GLY A 555 -0.63 -22.86 -25.77
N ASP A 556 0.42 -22.05 -25.94
CA ASP A 556 1.67 -22.27 -25.21
C ASP A 556 1.44 -22.14 -23.70
N VAL A 557 2.10 -23.02 -22.94
CA VAL A 557 1.97 -23.09 -21.49
C VAL A 557 3.35 -23.06 -20.85
N VAL A 558 3.52 -22.17 -19.86
CA VAL A 558 4.63 -22.19 -18.91
C VAL A 558 4.12 -22.78 -17.60
N THR A 559 4.83 -23.75 -17.04
CA THR A 559 4.58 -24.24 -15.67
C THR A 559 5.80 -23.94 -14.82
N LEU A 560 5.60 -23.25 -13.71
CA LEU A 560 6.58 -23.03 -12.67
C LEU A 560 6.17 -23.86 -11.45
N HIS A 561 7.10 -24.66 -10.95
CA HIS A 561 7.02 -25.29 -9.64
C HIS A 561 8.07 -24.64 -8.73
N MET A 562 7.67 -24.25 -7.53
CA MET A 562 8.55 -23.77 -6.48
C MET A 562 8.34 -24.62 -5.24
N ASP A 563 9.42 -25.16 -4.67
CA ASP A 563 9.34 -25.82 -3.38
C ASP A 563 8.89 -24.81 -2.32
N MET A 564 7.88 -25.17 -1.52
CA MET A 564 7.39 -24.37 -0.37
C MET A 564 7.57 -25.13 0.95
N PRO A 565 8.81 -25.44 1.35
CA PRO A 565 9.08 -26.01 2.66
C PRO A 565 8.76 -24.99 3.77
N VAL A 566 8.49 -25.50 4.96
CA VAL A 566 8.52 -24.65 6.16
C VAL A 566 9.97 -24.32 6.47
N ARG A 567 10.26 -23.03 6.65
CA ARG A 567 11.58 -22.48 6.93
C ARG A 567 11.63 -21.86 8.31
N THR A 568 12.81 -21.87 8.89
CA THR A 568 13.17 -21.17 10.12
C THR A 568 14.09 -20.01 9.81
N VAL A 569 13.83 -18.85 10.40
CA VAL A 569 14.58 -17.62 10.13
C VAL A 569 15.21 -17.10 11.41
N LYS A 570 16.46 -16.65 11.32
CA LYS A 570 17.16 -15.91 12.36
C LYS A 570 17.45 -14.49 11.91
N ALA A 571 17.24 -13.54 12.81
CA ALA A 571 17.70 -12.17 12.64
C ALA A 571 19.21 -12.05 12.77
N ASN A 572 19.75 -10.96 12.21
CA ASN A 572 21.09 -10.50 12.45
C ASN A 572 21.31 -10.33 13.97
N PRO A 573 22.45 -10.77 14.56
CA PRO A 573 22.72 -10.66 16.00
C PRO A 573 22.67 -9.22 16.57
N ALA A 574 22.75 -8.20 15.72
CA ALA A 574 22.55 -6.81 16.09
C ALA A 574 21.10 -6.51 16.52
N VAL A 575 20.11 -7.25 16.01
CA VAL A 575 18.71 -7.18 16.45
C VAL A 575 18.59 -7.83 17.82
N LYS A 576 18.48 -7.02 18.87
CA LYS A 576 18.57 -7.48 20.25
C LYS A 576 17.36 -8.31 20.67
N ASP A 577 16.17 -7.87 20.30
CA ASP A 577 14.89 -8.48 20.66
C ASP A 577 14.71 -9.90 20.12
N ASP A 578 15.38 -10.23 19.01
CA ASP A 578 15.28 -11.52 18.32
C ASP A 578 16.39 -12.52 18.72
N ARG A 579 17.25 -12.15 19.68
CA ARG A 579 18.34 -13.03 20.13
C ARG A 579 17.80 -14.30 20.77
N GLY A 580 18.29 -15.45 20.28
CA GLY A 580 17.85 -16.75 20.77
C GLY A 580 16.42 -17.12 20.35
N ARG A 581 15.83 -16.38 19.40
CA ARG A 581 14.52 -16.66 18.82
C ARG A 581 14.65 -17.07 17.34
N ILE A 582 13.60 -17.68 16.81
CA ILE A 582 13.43 -17.93 15.37
C ILE A 582 12.03 -17.53 14.93
N ALA A 583 11.89 -17.02 13.72
CA ALA A 583 10.60 -16.90 13.05
C ALA A 583 10.37 -18.12 12.13
N VAL A 584 9.12 -18.40 11.80
CA VAL A 584 8.74 -19.49 10.88
C VAL A 584 8.04 -18.89 9.67
N GLU A 585 8.41 -19.35 8.48
CA GLU A 585 7.77 -18.94 7.23
C GLU A 585 7.57 -20.11 6.26
N ARG A 586 6.62 -19.97 5.33
CA ARG A 586 6.40 -20.92 4.24
C ARG A 586 5.97 -20.16 2.99
N GLY A 587 6.78 -20.25 1.93
CA GLY A 587 6.58 -19.40 0.77
C GLY A 587 6.68 -17.92 1.15
N PRO A 588 5.77 -17.05 0.71
CA PRO A 588 5.77 -15.63 1.05
C PRO A 588 5.16 -15.33 2.44
N LEU A 589 4.61 -16.33 3.13
CA LEU A 589 3.86 -16.14 4.37
C LEU A 589 4.74 -16.34 5.61
N VAL A 590 4.82 -15.33 6.45
CA VAL A 590 5.32 -15.41 7.83
C VAL A 590 4.22 -16.01 8.70
N TYR A 591 4.60 -16.80 9.69
CA TYR A 591 3.69 -17.45 10.63
C TYR A 591 3.82 -16.88 12.05
N CYS A 592 2.74 -16.99 12.83
CA CYS A 592 2.70 -16.67 14.24
C CYS A 592 1.93 -17.74 15.02
N ALA A 593 2.22 -17.88 16.31
CA ALA A 593 1.38 -18.64 17.24
C ALA A 593 0.34 -17.72 17.89
N GLU A 594 -0.91 -18.15 17.99
CA GLU A 594 -1.93 -17.47 18.81
C GLU A 594 -2.33 -18.35 20.00
N GLY A 595 -2.61 -17.74 21.16
CA GLY A 595 -3.01 -18.46 22.37
C GLY A 595 -4.26 -19.33 22.19
N VAL A 596 -5.20 -18.91 21.34
CA VAL A 596 -6.44 -19.65 21.06
C VAL A 596 -6.20 -21.03 20.43
N ASP A 597 -5.10 -21.21 19.70
CA ASP A 597 -4.72 -22.50 19.11
C ASP A 597 -3.80 -23.33 20.02
N ASN A 598 -3.42 -22.79 21.17
CA ASN A 598 -2.36 -23.31 22.04
C ASN A 598 -2.76 -23.20 23.53
N ALA A 599 -4.03 -23.40 23.86
CA ALA A 599 -4.60 -23.07 25.17
C ALA A 599 -3.99 -23.83 26.37
N ASP A 600 -3.31 -24.96 26.14
CA ASP A 600 -2.73 -25.78 27.19
C ASP A 600 -1.46 -25.17 27.81
N PHE A 601 -0.88 -24.12 27.22
CA PHE A 601 0.33 -23.45 27.72
C PHE A 601 0.41 -21.98 27.25
N SER A 602 1.26 -21.18 27.89
CA SER A 602 1.58 -19.85 27.35
C SER A 602 2.54 -19.97 26.16
N ILE A 603 2.16 -19.44 25.01
CA ILE A 603 3.01 -19.45 23.80
C ILE A 603 4.35 -18.73 24.01
N PHE A 604 4.44 -17.76 24.92
CA PHE A 604 5.68 -17.07 25.28
C PHE A 604 6.67 -17.97 26.04
N ASN A 605 6.19 -19.10 26.56
CA ASN A 605 6.98 -20.08 27.29
C ASN A 605 7.21 -21.36 26.47
N PHE A 606 6.84 -21.37 25.18
CA PHE A 606 7.15 -22.48 24.30
C PHE A 606 8.60 -22.41 23.85
N LEU A 607 9.38 -23.43 24.16
CA LEU A 607 10.76 -23.61 23.71
C LEU A 607 10.77 -24.45 22.43
N MET A 608 11.07 -23.79 21.32
CA MET A 608 11.25 -24.39 20.00
C MET A 608 12.47 -25.31 20.00
N PRO A 609 12.38 -26.54 19.44
CA PRO A 609 13.54 -27.40 19.26
C PRO A 609 14.62 -26.75 18.38
N ARG A 610 15.87 -27.23 18.54
CA ARG A 610 16.99 -26.79 17.69
C ARG A 610 16.85 -27.25 16.24
N GLN A 611 16.22 -28.40 16.02
CA GLN A 611 15.90 -28.97 14.72
C GLN A 611 14.40 -29.30 14.69
N PRO A 612 13.53 -28.29 14.53
CA PRO A 612 12.09 -28.52 14.55
C PRO A 612 11.65 -29.37 13.36
N ARG A 613 10.66 -30.24 13.59
CA ARG A 613 9.98 -30.99 12.54
C ARG A 613 8.58 -30.45 12.39
N PHE A 614 8.26 -29.94 11.21
CA PHE A 614 7.00 -29.26 10.94
C PHE A 614 6.04 -30.16 10.18
N THR A 615 4.78 -30.10 10.56
CA THR A 615 3.66 -30.67 9.81
C THR A 615 2.76 -29.54 9.33
N VAL A 616 2.43 -29.51 8.04
CA VAL A 616 1.50 -28.54 7.47
C VAL A 616 0.11 -29.18 7.44
N THR A 617 -0.89 -28.51 7.99
CA THR A 617 -2.28 -29.00 8.07
C THR A 617 -3.26 -27.95 7.56
N ASP A 618 -4.40 -28.39 7.04
CA ASP A 618 -5.52 -27.49 6.73
C ASP A 618 -6.23 -27.08 8.02
N LYS A 619 -6.52 -25.79 8.15
CA LYS A 619 -7.23 -25.23 9.30
C LYS A 619 -8.25 -24.19 8.84
N LYS A 620 -9.47 -24.29 9.35
CA LYS A 620 -10.50 -23.27 9.19
C LYS A 620 -10.43 -22.28 10.36
N ILE A 621 -10.44 -20.99 10.06
CA ILE A 621 -10.53 -19.92 11.05
C ILE A 621 -11.94 -19.35 11.02
N GLU A 622 -12.57 -19.32 12.18
CA GLU A 622 -13.82 -18.58 12.41
C GLU A 622 -13.49 -17.11 12.62
N GLY A 623 -13.70 -16.31 11.58
CA GLY A 623 -13.41 -14.89 11.61
C GLY A 623 -14.56 -14.05 12.15
N THR A 624 -14.47 -12.75 11.90
CA THR A 624 -15.52 -11.80 12.26
C THR A 624 -16.65 -11.81 11.24
N ARG A 625 -17.80 -11.22 11.61
CA ARG A 625 -19.00 -11.11 10.75
C ARG A 625 -19.46 -12.45 10.15
N ASN A 626 -19.29 -13.56 10.88
CA ASN A 626 -19.61 -14.92 10.45
C ASN A 626 -18.88 -15.38 9.17
N VAL A 627 -17.76 -14.75 8.82
CA VAL A 627 -16.91 -15.18 7.70
C VAL A 627 -15.93 -16.23 8.21
N THR A 628 -15.92 -17.39 7.58
CA THR A 628 -14.90 -18.41 7.81
C THR A 628 -13.96 -18.48 6.61
N PHE A 629 -12.68 -18.75 6.86
CA PHE A 629 -11.69 -18.88 5.80
C PHE A 629 -10.66 -19.95 6.13
N ASP A 630 -10.10 -20.55 5.09
CA ASP A 630 -9.14 -21.64 5.21
C ASP A 630 -7.70 -21.10 5.16
N VAL A 631 -6.84 -21.69 5.99
CA VAL A 631 -5.40 -21.44 6.02
C VAL A 631 -4.64 -22.76 6.10
N LYS A 632 -3.38 -22.75 5.68
CA LYS A 632 -2.42 -23.81 6.02
C LYS A 632 -1.79 -23.48 7.37
N ALA A 633 -2.10 -24.24 8.42
CA ALA A 633 -1.45 -24.15 9.72
C ALA A 633 -0.15 -24.97 9.75
N ILE A 634 0.76 -24.63 10.67
CA ILE A 634 2.01 -25.34 10.89
C ILE A 634 2.05 -25.84 12.34
N GLN A 635 2.27 -27.14 12.51
CA GLN A 635 2.40 -27.78 13.81
C GLN A 635 3.84 -28.23 14.06
N VAL A 636 4.30 -28.09 15.30
CA VAL A 636 5.63 -28.52 15.74
C VAL A 636 5.60 -28.97 17.20
N ASP A 637 6.22 -30.11 17.47
CA ASP A 637 6.41 -30.58 18.85
C ASP A 637 7.60 -29.85 19.50
N GLY A 638 7.47 -29.54 20.79
CA GLY A 638 8.49 -28.89 21.58
C GLY A 638 8.21 -29.01 23.07
N GLN A 639 8.68 -28.04 23.84
CA GLN A 639 8.51 -28.04 25.29
C GLN A 639 7.89 -26.74 25.76
N ALA A 640 6.79 -26.80 26.51
CA ALA A 640 6.33 -25.67 27.28
C ALA A 640 7.06 -25.64 28.63
N VAL A 641 7.60 -24.49 28.97
CA VAL A 641 8.36 -24.26 30.21
C VAL A 641 7.45 -23.61 31.25
N ASP A 642 7.50 -24.11 32.47
CA ASP A 642 6.68 -23.62 33.58
C ASP A 642 7.46 -23.68 34.91
N THR A 643 6.90 -23.09 35.96
CA THR A 643 7.45 -23.18 37.32
C THR A 643 6.46 -23.90 38.23
N ASP A 644 6.92 -24.92 38.95
CA ASP A 644 6.07 -25.62 39.91
C ASP A 644 5.78 -24.78 41.17
N SER A 645 4.94 -25.30 42.06
CA SER A 645 4.57 -24.62 43.31
C SER A 645 5.75 -24.37 44.27
N LYS A 646 6.91 -24.97 44.03
CA LYS A 646 8.14 -24.79 44.82
C LYS A 646 9.12 -23.80 44.16
N GLY A 647 8.78 -23.24 43.01
CA GLY A 647 9.68 -22.34 42.28
C GLY A 647 10.69 -23.06 41.38
N THR A 648 10.52 -24.36 41.12
CA THR A 648 11.44 -25.15 40.28
C THR A 648 11.02 -25.10 38.82
N LEU A 649 11.98 -24.90 37.92
CA LEU A 649 11.74 -24.97 36.48
C LEU A 649 11.31 -26.38 36.08
N THR A 650 10.19 -26.48 35.38
CA THR A 650 9.67 -27.71 34.81
C THR A 650 9.45 -27.55 33.31
N THR A 651 9.44 -28.68 32.60
CA THR A 651 9.09 -28.70 31.18
C THR A 651 8.04 -29.76 30.95
N LYS A 652 7.09 -29.49 30.05
CA LYS A 652 6.12 -30.46 29.56
C LYS A 652 6.20 -30.53 28.04
N ALA A 653 6.03 -31.73 27.49
CA ALA A 653 5.86 -31.88 26.05
C ALA A 653 4.63 -31.07 25.62
N ALA A 654 4.76 -30.35 24.53
CA ALA A 654 3.71 -29.49 24.00
C ALA A 654 3.79 -29.49 22.47
N GLN A 655 2.65 -29.36 21.81
CA GLN A 655 2.59 -29.15 20.37
C GLN A 655 2.13 -27.72 20.11
N LEU A 656 2.94 -26.95 19.40
CA LEU A 656 2.62 -25.59 18.99
C LEU A 656 1.92 -25.62 17.63
N THR A 657 0.79 -24.94 17.53
CA THR A 657 0.11 -24.64 16.27
C THR A 657 0.31 -23.16 15.90
N MET A 658 0.78 -22.92 14.69
CA MET A 658 1.01 -21.59 14.12
C MET A 658 0.13 -21.40 12.88
N ILE A 659 -0.29 -20.15 12.64
CA ILE A 659 -1.10 -19.74 11.49
C ILE A 659 -0.36 -18.62 10.73
N PRO A 660 -0.73 -18.32 9.47
CA PRO A 660 -0.17 -17.16 8.77
C PRO A 660 -0.39 -15.87 9.56
N TYR A 661 0.63 -15.01 9.63
CA TYR A 661 0.62 -13.78 10.42
C TYR A 661 -0.62 -12.93 10.14
N TYR A 662 -0.99 -12.72 8.87
CA TYR A 662 -2.17 -11.91 8.53
C TYR A 662 -3.48 -12.41 9.17
N ALA A 663 -3.57 -13.70 9.51
CA ALA A 663 -4.78 -14.35 9.99
C ALA A 663 -4.99 -14.20 11.50
N TRP A 664 -4.03 -13.65 12.24
CA TRP A 664 -4.16 -13.39 13.67
C TRP A 664 -5.28 -12.37 14.00
N ASN A 665 -5.72 -12.32 15.26
CA ASN A 665 -6.72 -11.39 15.80
C ASN A 665 -8.09 -11.40 15.07
N HIS A 666 -8.45 -12.54 14.49
CA HIS A 666 -9.80 -12.78 13.96
C HIS A 666 -10.74 -13.41 15.00
N ARG A 667 -10.17 -13.91 16.10
CA ARG A 667 -10.84 -14.74 17.13
C ARG A 667 -10.79 -14.10 18.52
N GLY A 668 -10.71 -12.77 18.57
CA GLY A 668 -10.66 -11.97 19.79
C GLY A 668 -9.25 -11.64 20.28
N ILE A 669 -9.19 -11.01 21.45
CA ILE A 669 -7.95 -10.60 22.12
C ILE A 669 -7.29 -11.84 22.73
N GLY A 670 -5.98 -11.99 22.52
CA GLY A 670 -5.21 -13.10 23.08
C GLY A 670 -3.71 -12.90 22.89
N LEU A 671 -2.95 -13.92 23.30
CA LEU A 671 -1.51 -13.94 23.09
C LEU A 671 -1.20 -14.16 21.60
N MET A 672 -0.18 -13.48 21.07
CA MET A 672 0.38 -13.75 19.74
C MET A 672 1.91 -13.58 19.76
N GLU A 673 2.65 -14.45 19.07
CA GLU A 673 4.11 -14.34 18.92
C GLU A 673 4.56 -14.77 17.51
N VAL A 674 5.38 -13.96 16.85
CA VAL A 674 6.08 -14.34 15.59
C VAL A 674 7.45 -14.97 15.88
N TRP A 675 8.22 -14.41 16.81
CA TRP A 675 9.59 -14.82 17.12
C TRP A 675 9.64 -15.81 18.28
N MET A 676 9.55 -17.10 17.95
CA MET A 676 9.49 -18.19 18.93
C MET A 676 10.84 -18.40 19.65
N PRO A 677 10.87 -18.51 20.98
CA PRO A 677 12.09 -18.83 21.73
C PRO A 677 12.72 -20.16 21.30
N GLN A 678 14.01 -20.15 20.95
CA GLN A 678 14.84 -21.35 20.71
C GLN A 678 15.97 -21.49 21.76
N SER A 679 15.92 -20.66 22.81
CA SER A 679 16.86 -20.61 23.93
C SER A 679 16.12 -20.20 25.19
N ILE A 680 16.54 -20.74 26.35
CA ILE A 680 15.92 -20.43 27.65
C ILE A 680 15.98 -18.92 27.96
N SER A 681 17.06 -18.26 27.57
CA SER A 681 17.25 -16.81 27.72
C SER A 681 16.22 -15.94 26.97
N ALA A 682 15.48 -16.54 26.02
CA ALA A 682 14.48 -15.85 25.20
C ALA A 682 13.05 -16.09 25.68
N LEU A 683 12.82 -16.93 26.70
CA LEU A 683 11.50 -17.20 27.25
C LEU A 683 10.99 -16.00 28.05
N GLY A 684 9.69 -15.73 28.01
CA GLY A 684 9.01 -14.80 28.92
C GLY A 684 9.43 -13.33 28.87
N ASN A 685 10.23 -12.90 27.89
CA ASN A 685 10.68 -11.51 27.76
C ASN A 685 9.56 -10.64 27.17
N TYR A 686 8.50 -10.33 27.92
CA TYR A 686 7.52 -9.26 27.64
C TYR A 686 6.89 -8.71 28.91
#